data_AF-A0A260Z7K0-F1
#
_entry.id   AF-A0A260Z7K0-F1
#
_cell.length_a   1.000
_cell.length_b   1.000
_cell.length_c   1.000
_cell.angle_alpha   90.00
_cell.angle_beta   90.00
_cell.angle_gamma   90.00
#
_symmetry.space_group_name_H-M   'P 1'
#
loop_
_entity.id
_entity.type
_entity.pdbx_description
1 polymer ?
#
loop_
_entity_poly.entity_id
_entity_poly.type
_entity_poly.pdbx_seq_one_letter_code
_entity_poly.pdbx_strand_id
1 'polypeptide(L)'
;MSLVKPTLVGMPEVVKDHLMLHLNYIDIYTSSCDTRLHAIEVSQFDGHIKLNLITKNDEDTTIIEYKKTDEGCSILRDANFEHAKSWKIDGLDFMTAFCRDFEMILKHQKSILKQMIIGRSEKQNFCETIRKMLEDVQKKKYRIRTKDCKLWCLTPSDACSVLPSFDSKCLKSLSICGNRDQMSPIDGIVNLEHWKRLKSVNLGDFDIKNILPEILHLQRFEATTTLTSEDVIQLKNLILESTQLTYCQILCTNWKLSNDLMSSEPTLLSMPEVVKDHLFQYLSYIDIARLHKTCPSLRDYINVSRPDASYRMIEVFQAVDNIQVMFETEDKDGGPDFFSIIYREHEGGCLIETAEEDREDTRTRSVSGVNYLETFFRDFGMVLKHQKSILRDMALTPHNTTEQRSQFWKAMQKVFEESGRIKSQRCFLQHVTAPDVLSILSFFDSTCIEKIHLTGMEDGRVNPMDGIIQMEHWKNLKSAILDDFSIGNIAQNIAHLNYFACDTSELTGEDVLQIKNMFLNTPTISSCHFNFRDSSIKQNLYDSLGPAEERQDNEPEEKKRWSFRSPIAKQELEFLIPVSQPLITFALMSLEPTLLSMPDVVKDHLMEYLNYIDIARLRKTCHVFRQYLHLKLPDANIHSIHVCQNEESMELNFRAGLHEDLLKIEYKKEFGDECSIEANYQQENIQIVRTDERNYLDVFCNDFRMLLKHQKSISHELAFIALEAPEKRAEFWDMIRKVLRDTEATTGKKLLLRKRSVILRNLLAPDVFSILPYFDASCLQMINLTGEEGVMTPIDGIVDLPHWNCVEVATLNNFSIPKVLQNITHLVMFSGGVRGITAQDVLVLKNKILHSDDMNFWLLIHENFNEDQSLYELLGPQFVSDEEGHNEFRITIGKDA
;
A
#
# COMPACT_ATOMS: atom_id res chain seq x y z
N MET A 1 8.15 10.24 102.47
CA MET A 1 6.83 10.92 102.47
C MET A 1 6.60 11.49 101.09
N SER A 2 5.67 10.89 100.36
CA SER A 2 5.13 11.35 99.08
C SER A 2 4.45 12.71 99.25
N LEU A 3 4.88 13.71 98.47
CA LEU A 3 4.08 14.89 98.19
C LEU A 3 3.46 14.74 96.81
N VAL A 4 2.14 14.80 96.82
CA VAL A 4 1.17 14.42 95.79
C VAL A 4 1.24 15.37 94.60
N LYS A 5 1.30 14.81 93.38
CA LYS A 5 1.06 15.54 92.12
C LYS A 5 -0.39 16.07 92.11
N PRO A 6 -0.66 17.32 91.68
CA PRO A 6 -2.04 17.77 91.51
C PRO A 6 -2.68 16.98 90.36
N THR A 7 -3.74 16.24 90.67
CA THR A 7 -4.62 15.57 89.71
C THR A 7 -5.59 16.58 89.10
N LEU A 8 -5.96 16.35 87.83
CA LEU A 8 -6.88 17.10 86.96
C LEU A 8 -8.31 17.31 87.49
N VAL A 9 -8.59 17.03 88.76
CA VAL A 9 -9.96 16.94 89.32
C VAL A 9 -10.51 18.31 89.75
N GLY A 10 -9.68 19.35 89.89
CA GLY A 10 -10.08 20.64 90.49
C GLY A 10 -10.19 21.86 89.57
N MET A 11 -10.08 21.73 88.24
CA MET A 11 -10.17 22.88 87.31
C MET A 11 -11.62 23.20 86.90
N PRO A 12 -11.96 24.48 86.65
CA PRO A 12 -13.27 24.87 86.10
C PRO A 12 -13.57 24.16 84.79
N GLU A 13 -14.82 23.75 84.54
CA GLU A 13 -15.12 22.92 83.35
C GLU A 13 -14.78 23.61 82.02
N VAL A 14 -14.84 24.94 81.95
CA VAL A 14 -14.38 25.69 80.76
C VAL A 14 -12.89 25.48 80.48
N VAL A 15 -12.05 25.30 81.51
CA VAL A 15 -10.60 25.06 81.37
C VAL A 15 -10.30 23.59 81.07
N LYS A 16 -11.09 22.66 81.61
CA LYS A 16 -11.03 21.23 81.24
C LYS A 16 -11.52 21.00 79.81
N ASP A 17 -12.58 21.67 79.37
CA ASP A 17 -13.07 21.61 77.99
C ASP A 17 -12.07 22.23 77.03
N HIS A 18 -11.40 23.34 77.39
CA HIS A 18 -10.34 23.92 76.57
C HIS A 18 -9.07 23.05 76.52
N LEU A 19 -8.70 22.41 77.63
CA LEU A 19 -7.58 21.45 77.70
C LEU A 19 -7.90 20.12 77.01
N MET A 20 -9.15 19.63 77.07
CA MET A 20 -9.62 18.44 76.36
C MET A 20 -9.80 18.71 74.87
N LEU A 21 -10.20 19.91 74.46
CA LEU A 21 -10.12 20.37 73.09
C LEU A 21 -8.67 20.39 72.63
N HIS A 22 -7.73 20.96 73.39
CA HIS A 22 -6.30 20.97 73.04
C HIS A 22 -5.65 19.57 73.06
N LEU A 23 -6.03 18.67 73.98
CA LEU A 23 -5.49 17.32 74.08
C LEU A 23 -6.08 16.38 73.02
N ASN A 24 -7.37 16.49 72.70
CA ASN A 24 -7.95 15.81 71.53
C ASN A 24 -7.43 16.40 70.21
N TYR A 25 -7.15 17.71 70.16
CA TYR A 25 -6.43 18.34 69.04
C TYR A 25 -5.02 17.78 68.89
N ILE A 26 -4.32 17.52 70.00
CA ILE A 26 -2.98 16.92 69.97
C ILE A 26 -3.06 15.44 69.57
N ASP A 27 -4.04 14.66 70.07
CA ASP A 27 -4.23 13.25 69.67
C ASP A 27 -4.64 13.06 68.20
N ILE A 28 -5.31 14.04 67.60
CA ILE A 28 -5.54 14.14 66.14
C ILE A 28 -4.20 14.10 65.37
N TYR A 29 -3.12 14.66 65.95
CA TYR A 29 -1.81 14.78 65.30
C TYR A 29 -0.73 13.84 65.87
N THR A 30 -0.83 13.32 67.10
CA THR A 30 0.25 12.50 67.71
C THR A 30 0.16 11.00 67.46
N SER A 31 -1.01 10.47 67.09
CA SER A 31 -1.17 9.03 66.78
C SER A 31 -0.99 8.69 65.29
N SER A 32 -1.13 9.68 64.40
CA SER A 32 -1.08 9.51 62.94
C SER A 32 0.07 10.25 62.23
N CYS A 33 0.88 11.06 62.94
CA CYS A 33 2.03 11.74 62.35
C CYS A 33 3.32 10.91 62.35
N ASP A 34 3.26 9.65 61.91
CA ASP A 34 4.39 9.04 61.20
C ASP A 34 4.27 9.35 59.70
N THR A 35 3.97 10.62 59.38
CA THR A 35 3.44 11.10 58.08
C THR A 35 4.47 10.95 56.95
N ARG A 36 4.50 9.75 56.38
CA ARG A 36 5.00 9.51 55.02
C ARG A 36 3.83 9.66 54.04
N LEU A 37 3.17 10.83 54.05
CA LEU A 37 2.14 11.09 53.07
C LEU A 37 2.73 10.97 51.67
N HIS A 38 2.01 10.27 50.81
CA HIS A 38 2.36 10.03 49.43
C HIS A 38 1.79 11.13 48.54
N ALA A 39 0.54 11.54 48.78
CA ALA A 39 -0.11 12.63 48.09
C ALA A 39 -1.05 13.42 49.01
N ILE A 40 -1.31 14.68 48.63
CA ILE A 40 -2.28 15.55 49.28
C ILE A 40 -3.15 16.16 48.20
N GLU A 41 -4.47 16.11 48.39
CA GLU A 41 -5.45 16.74 47.50
C GLU A 41 -6.35 17.70 48.26
N VAL A 42 -6.55 18.89 47.71
CA VAL A 42 -7.43 19.93 48.25
C VAL A 42 -8.53 20.24 47.23
N SER A 43 -9.79 20.04 47.62
CA SER A 43 -10.99 20.34 46.85
C SER A 43 -11.88 21.34 47.59
N GLN A 44 -12.45 22.32 46.88
CA GLN A 44 -13.25 23.39 47.48
C GLN A 44 -14.60 23.52 46.78
N PHE A 45 -15.68 23.47 47.57
CA PHE A 45 -17.07 23.53 47.11
C PHE A 45 -17.81 24.70 47.77
N ASP A 46 -19.05 24.99 47.35
CA ASP A 46 -19.83 26.05 48.00
C ASP A 46 -20.11 25.66 49.47
N GLY A 47 -19.60 26.45 50.40
CA GLY A 47 -19.75 26.23 51.84
C GLY A 47 -18.96 25.06 52.45
N HIS A 48 -18.04 24.39 51.75
CA HIS A 48 -17.14 23.41 52.39
C HIS A 48 -15.82 23.15 51.64
N ILE A 49 -14.80 22.63 52.33
CA ILE A 49 -13.51 22.21 51.78
C ILE A 49 -13.19 20.78 52.19
N LYS A 50 -12.68 19.99 51.25
CA LYS A 50 -12.23 18.61 51.45
C LYS A 50 -10.72 18.52 51.27
N LEU A 51 -10.06 17.94 52.27
CA LEU A 51 -8.64 17.64 52.32
C LEU A 51 -8.44 16.13 52.36
N ASN A 52 -7.90 15.57 51.29
CA ASN A 52 -7.57 14.14 51.22
C ASN A 52 -6.07 13.95 51.50
N LEU A 53 -5.76 13.12 52.49
CA LEU A 53 -4.40 12.76 52.88
C LEU A 53 -4.18 11.30 52.50
N ILE A 54 -3.31 11.07 51.51
CA ILE A 54 -3.11 9.75 50.89
C ILE A 54 -1.76 9.20 51.30
N THR A 55 -1.74 7.99 51.85
CA THR A 55 -0.51 7.26 52.21
C THR A 55 -0.06 6.34 51.06
N LYS A 56 1.06 5.62 51.23
CA LYS A 56 1.68 4.86 50.13
C LYS A 56 0.88 3.62 49.68
N ASN A 57 -0.07 3.16 50.49
CA ASN A 57 -0.79 1.90 50.24
C ASN A 57 -2.23 2.10 49.71
N ASP A 58 -2.68 3.34 49.42
CA ASP A 58 -4.04 3.73 48.97
C ASP A 58 -5.25 3.25 49.82
N GLU A 59 -5.10 2.20 50.65
CA GLU A 59 -6.11 1.69 51.58
C GLU A 59 -6.31 2.59 52.83
N ASP A 60 -5.33 3.44 53.16
CA ASP A 60 -5.38 4.36 54.32
C ASP A 60 -5.50 5.83 53.85
N THR A 61 -6.56 6.17 53.12
CA THR A 61 -6.90 7.58 52.81
C THR A 61 -7.68 8.21 53.95
N THR A 62 -7.13 9.26 54.55
CA THR A 62 -7.88 10.09 55.51
C THR A 62 -8.49 11.27 54.78
N ILE A 63 -9.81 11.40 54.87
CA ILE A 63 -10.57 12.53 54.32
C ILE A 63 -10.98 13.44 55.48
N ILE A 64 -10.66 14.72 55.37
CA ILE A 64 -11.09 15.76 56.31
C ILE A 64 -11.93 16.78 55.55
N GLU A 65 -13.18 16.96 55.96
CA GLU A 65 -14.11 17.92 55.38
C GLU A 65 -14.44 19.04 56.38
N TYR A 66 -14.23 20.29 55.96
CA TYR A 66 -14.50 21.51 56.72
C TYR A 66 -15.72 22.19 56.11
N LYS A 67 -16.85 22.18 56.81
CA LYS A 67 -18.13 22.68 56.31
C LYS A 67 -18.62 23.89 57.10
N LYS A 68 -19.18 24.86 56.39
CA LYS A 68 -19.77 26.09 56.95
C LYS A 68 -21.09 25.76 57.66
N THR A 69 -21.30 26.33 58.84
CA THR A 69 -22.55 26.27 59.59
C THR A 69 -23.03 27.68 59.96
N ASP A 70 -24.28 27.82 60.40
CA ASP A 70 -24.84 29.11 60.82
C ASP A 70 -24.12 29.72 62.04
N GLU A 71 -23.47 28.87 62.84
CA GLU A 71 -22.81 29.25 64.11
C GLU A 71 -21.26 29.16 64.05
N GLY A 72 -20.66 28.72 62.94
CA GLY A 72 -19.20 28.57 62.80
C GLY A 72 -18.77 27.53 61.75
N CYS A 73 -18.02 26.52 62.19
CA CYS A 73 -17.48 25.45 61.35
C CYS A 73 -17.81 24.06 61.89
N SER A 74 -18.14 23.12 61.02
CA SER A 74 -18.13 21.69 61.32
C SER A 74 -16.99 20.97 60.60
N ILE A 75 -16.19 20.20 61.33
CA ILE A 75 -15.11 19.36 60.80
C ILE A 75 -15.55 17.91 60.85
N LEU A 76 -15.47 17.21 59.72
CA LEU A 76 -15.77 15.79 59.57
C LEU A 76 -14.48 15.06 59.20
N ARG A 77 -14.18 13.96 59.89
CA ARG A 77 -13.08 13.07 59.51
C ARG A 77 -13.63 11.69 59.20
N ASP A 78 -13.34 11.21 58.01
CA ASP A 78 -13.59 9.84 57.59
C ASP A 78 -12.24 9.15 57.31
N ALA A 79 -12.01 8.05 58.00
CA ALA A 79 -10.80 7.27 57.86
C ALA A 79 -11.04 5.93 57.17
N ASN A 80 -12.29 5.44 57.01
CA ASN A 80 -12.63 4.11 56.43
C ASN A 80 -14.15 3.87 56.17
N PHE A 81 -14.94 4.88 55.81
CA PHE A 81 -16.37 4.81 55.41
C PHE A 81 -17.40 4.24 56.40
N GLU A 82 -17.01 3.72 57.56
CA GLU A 82 -17.99 3.16 58.53
C GLU A 82 -18.23 4.03 59.78
N HIS A 83 -17.33 4.96 60.14
CA HIS A 83 -17.41 5.72 61.42
C HIS A 83 -16.91 7.17 61.31
N ALA A 84 -17.66 8.04 60.63
CA ALA A 84 -17.32 9.47 60.54
C ALA A 84 -17.48 10.19 61.89
N LYS A 85 -16.40 10.81 62.40
CA LYS A 85 -16.46 11.69 63.59
C LYS A 85 -16.67 13.13 63.15
N SER A 86 -17.58 13.84 63.83
CA SER A 86 -17.89 15.25 63.57
C SER A 86 -17.61 16.12 64.79
N TRP A 87 -17.04 17.30 64.56
CA TRP A 87 -16.80 18.32 65.57
C TRP A 87 -17.41 19.64 65.10
N LYS A 88 -18.16 20.33 65.97
CA LYS A 88 -18.62 21.70 65.74
C LYS A 88 -17.75 22.67 66.52
N ILE A 89 -17.31 23.74 65.87
CA ILE A 89 -16.51 24.80 66.46
C ILE A 89 -17.23 26.12 66.25
N ASP A 90 -17.86 26.63 67.30
CA ASP A 90 -18.64 27.86 67.27
C ASP A 90 -17.72 29.08 67.15
N GLY A 91 -18.12 30.05 66.33
CA GLY A 91 -17.39 31.31 66.11
C GLY A 91 -16.09 31.20 65.30
N LEU A 92 -15.63 30.00 64.92
CA LEU A 92 -14.48 29.80 64.04
C LEU A 92 -14.94 29.60 62.61
N ASP A 93 -14.48 30.47 61.72
CA ASP A 93 -14.72 30.34 60.29
C ASP A 93 -14.03 29.08 59.71
N PHE A 94 -14.77 28.32 58.90
CA PHE A 94 -14.31 27.02 58.37
C PHE A 94 -13.05 27.14 57.52
N MET A 95 -12.82 28.29 56.89
CA MET A 95 -11.61 28.55 56.14
C MET A 95 -10.39 28.73 57.04
N THR A 96 -10.59 29.47 58.13
CA THR A 96 -9.56 29.68 59.15
C THR A 96 -9.18 28.35 59.81
N ALA A 97 -10.15 27.48 60.08
CA ALA A 97 -9.91 26.12 60.59
C ALA A 97 -9.07 25.28 59.62
N PHE A 98 -9.47 25.23 58.34
CA PHE A 98 -8.72 24.51 57.30
C PHE A 98 -7.28 25.02 57.14
N CYS A 99 -7.07 26.34 57.04
CA CYS A 99 -5.74 26.90 56.85
C CYS A 99 -4.79 26.57 58.00
N ARG A 100 -5.31 26.60 59.25
CA ARG A 100 -4.55 26.20 60.44
C ARG A 100 -4.10 24.75 60.36
N ASP A 101 -5.02 23.84 60.05
CA ASP A 101 -4.74 22.40 60.01
C ASP A 101 -3.84 22.02 58.85
N PHE A 102 -4.08 22.60 57.67
CA PHE A 102 -3.23 22.42 56.50
C PHE A 102 -1.79 22.89 56.75
N GLU A 103 -1.61 24.05 57.41
CA GLU A 103 -0.29 24.53 57.83
C GLU A 103 0.39 23.53 58.78
N MET A 104 -0.34 23.01 59.76
CA MET A 104 0.19 22.01 60.69
C MET A 104 0.63 20.73 59.96
N ILE A 105 -0.15 20.25 59.00
CA ILE A 105 0.19 19.07 58.18
C ILE A 105 1.46 19.31 57.38
N LEU A 106 1.54 20.44 56.66
CA LEU A 106 2.72 20.78 55.86
C LEU A 106 3.98 20.95 56.73
N LYS A 107 3.86 21.51 57.94
CA LYS A 107 4.98 21.67 58.87
C LYS A 107 5.58 20.32 59.31
N HIS A 108 4.76 19.29 59.45
CA HIS A 108 5.21 17.96 59.87
C HIS A 108 5.53 17.04 58.70
N GLN A 109 5.18 17.41 57.46
CA GLN A 109 5.50 16.67 56.24
C GLN A 109 6.99 16.77 55.87
N LYS A 110 7.80 15.84 56.40
CA LYS A 110 9.26 15.81 56.17
C LYS A 110 9.69 15.09 54.89
N SER A 111 8.86 14.23 54.29
CA SER A 111 9.18 13.56 53.02
C SER A 111 8.69 14.36 51.81
N ILE A 112 9.32 14.15 50.66
CA ILE A 112 8.88 14.71 49.38
C ILE A 112 7.61 13.97 48.94
N LEU A 113 6.52 14.71 48.72
CA LEU A 113 5.27 14.16 48.19
C LEU A 113 5.48 13.65 46.76
N LYS A 114 4.83 12.55 46.38
CA LYS A 114 4.75 12.15 44.97
C LYS A 114 3.91 13.19 44.21
N GLN A 115 2.80 13.60 44.78
CA GLN A 115 1.83 14.45 44.12
C GLN A 115 1.16 15.43 45.09
N MET A 116 0.92 16.66 44.62
CA MET A 116 0.06 17.65 45.25
C MET A 116 -1.03 18.04 44.24
N ILE A 117 -2.30 18.00 44.65
CA ILE A 117 -3.44 18.40 43.82
C ILE A 117 -4.20 19.52 44.53
N ILE A 118 -4.46 20.63 43.84
CA ILE A 118 -5.19 21.77 44.37
C ILE A 118 -6.19 22.24 43.32
N GLY A 119 -7.49 22.26 43.65
CA GLY A 119 -8.45 23.07 42.88
C GLY A 119 -9.61 22.35 42.20
N ARG A 120 -10.17 21.26 42.76
CA ARG A 120 -11.49 20.82 42.30
C ARG A 120 -12.54 21.77 42.88
N SER A 121 -13.09 22.69 42.06
CA SER A 121 -14.14 23.63 42.48
C SER A 121 -15.31 23.71 41.50
N GLU A 122 -16.52 23.89 42.02
CA GLU A 122 -17.75 24.09 41.25
C GLU A 122 -17.85 25.52 40.66
N LYS A 123 -17.01 26.47 41.11
CA LYS A 123 -16.90 27.81 40.55
C LYS A 123 -15.55 27.97 39.86
N GLN A 124 -15.56 28.51 38.63
CA GLN A 124 -14.44 28.54 37.67
C GLN A 124 -13.22 29.40 38.07
N ASN A 125 -13.20 30.05 39.23
CA ASN A 125 -12.07 30.87 39.65
C ASN A 125 -11.45 30.29 40.91
N PHE A 126 -10.13 30.09 40.88
CA PHE A 126 -9.31 29.85 42.05
C PHE A 126 -9.66 30.88 43.12
N CYS A 127 -10.28 30.42 44.20
CA CYS A 127 -10.79 31.29 45.23
C CYS A 127 -9.62 32.00 45.92
N GLU A 128 -9.77 33.31 46.15
CA GLU A 128 -8.89 34.16 46.97
C GLU A 128 -8.39 33.47 48.27
N THR A 129 -9.20 32.55 48.76
CA THR A 129 -8.99 31.53 49.77
C THR A 129 -7.70 30.70 49.65
N ILE A 130 -7.46 30.00 48.53
CA ILE A 130 -6.28 29.14 48.37
C ILE A 130 -5.04 30.00 48.16
N ARG A 131 -5.19 31.16 47.51
CA ARG A 131 -4.14 32.17 47.41
C ARG A 131 -3.70 32.64 48.81
N LYS A 132 -4.62 33.01 49.70
CA LYS A 132 -4.32 33.38 51.11
C LYS A 132 -3.62 32.25 51.86
N MET A 133 -4.09 31.00 51.71
CA MET A 133 -3.46 29.82 52.30
C MET A 133 -1.98 29.69 51.88
N LEU A 134 -1.70 29.81 50.58
CA LEU A 134 -0.35 29.65 50.03
C LEU A 134 0.53 30.88 50.28
N GLU A 135 -0.05 32.08 50.37
CA GLU A 135 0.65 33.30 50.78
C GLU A 135 1.20 33.20 52.21
N ASP A 136 0.46 32.62 53.14
CA ASP A 136 0.93 32.46 54.52
C ASP A 136 2.03 31.40 54.63
N VAL A 137 1.97 30.35 53.81
CA VAL A 137 3.07 29.39 53.61
C VAL A 137 4.33 30.09 53.09
N GLN A 138 4.19 30.97 52.09
CA GLN A 138 5.28 31.76 51.53
C GLN A 138 5.89 32.74 52.54
N LYS A 139 5.07 33.52 53.27
CA LYS A 139 5.52 34.49 54.29
C LYS A 139 6.36 33.82 55.38
N LYS A 140 5.99 32.59 55.77
CA LYS A 140 6.68 31.81 56.80
C LYS A 140 7.90 31.03 56.25
N LYS A 141 8.25 31.21 54.97
CA LYS A 141 9.38 30.55 54.26
C LYS A 141 9.29 29.02 54.22
N TYR A 142 8.09 28.45 54.34
CA TYR A 142 7.88 27.03 54.09
C TYR A 142 7.74 26.80 52.59
N ARG A 143 8.43 25.78 52.06
CA ARG A 143 8.29 25.35 50.66
C ARG A 143 7.73 23.95 50.61
N ILE A 144 6.66 23.77 49.86
CA ILE A 144 6.02 22.47 49.64
C ILE A 144 6.94 21.63 48.75
N ARG A 145 7.45 20.51 49.28
CA ARG A 145 8.32 19.60 48.55
C ARG A 145 7.49 18.49 47.90
N THR A 146 7.23 18.61 46.61
CA THR A 146 6.49 17.61 45.80
C THR A 146 7.23 17.32 44.48
N LYS A 147 7.02 16.14 43.90
CA LYS A 147 7.53 15.77 42.56
C LYS A 147 6.57 16.16 41.45
N ASP A 148 5.27 15.99 41.66
CA ASP A 148 4.19 16.34 40.72
C ASP A 148 3.24 17.35 41.39
N CYS A 149 2.79 18.35 40.64
CA CYS A 149 1.89 19.38 41.11
C CYS A 149 0.79 19.62 40.09
N LYS A 150 -0.46 19.44 40.50
CA LYS A 150 -1.65 19.71 39.68
C LYS A 150 -2.44 20.84 40.28
N LEU A 151 -2.63 21.91 39.52
CA LEU A 151 -3.35 23.10 39.92
C LEU A 151 -4.49 23.36 38.93
N TRP A 152 -5.71 23.51 39.42
CA TRP A 152 -6.89 23.69 38.58
C TRP A 152 -7.59 25.02 38.86
N CYS A 153 -8.29 25.54 37.84
CA CYS A 153 -9.09 26.76 37.87
C CYS A 153 -8.30 28.07 38.10
N LEU A 154 -7.04 28.16 37.65
CA LEU A 154 -6.17 29.32 37.90
C LEU A 154 -6.23 30.39 36.80
N THR A 155 -6.17 31.67 37.18
CA THR A 155 -5.76 32.72 36.22
C THR A 155 -4.25 32.66 35.99
N PRO A 156 -3.72 33.19 34.87
CA PRO A 156 -2.27 33.23 34.63
C PRO A 156 -1.48 33.91 35.75
N SER A 157 -2.03 34.99 36.33
CA SER A 157 -1.43 35.70 37.45
C SER A 157 -1.40 34.84 38.72
N ASP A 158 -2.49 34.14 39.01
CA ASP A 158 -2.56 33.26 40.19
C ASP A 158 -1.55 32.12 40.07
N ALA A 159 -1.45 31.48 38.91
CA ALA A 159 -0.47 30.42 38.64
C ALA A 159 0.96 30.87 38.91
N CYS A 160 1.33 32.07 38.43
CA CYS A 160 2.66 32.64 38.66
C CYS A 160 2.91 33.00 40.13
N SER A 161 1.87 33.43 40.86
CA SER A 161 1.98 33.78 42.28
C SER A 161 2.05 32.57 43.21
N VAL A 162 1.43 31.45 42.82
CA VAL A 162 1.27 30.25 43.64
C VAL A 162 2.47 29.31 43.50
N LEU A 163 3.03 29.16 42.29
CA LEU A 163 4.15 28.26 42.03
C LEU A 163 5.38 28.48 42.94
N PRO A 164 5.74 29.73 43.33
CA PRO A 164 6.80 30.00 44.32
C PRO A 164 6.61 29.37 45.70
N SER A 165 5.41 28.91 46.06
CA SER A 165 5.15 28.16 47.31
C SER A 165 5.77 26.75 47.30
N PHE A 166 6.16 26.25 46.13
CA PHE A 166 6.73 24.91 45.95
C PHE A 166 8.26 24.96 45.88
N ASP A 167 8.93 23.88 46.28
CA ASP A 167 10.38 23.75 46.12
C ASP A 167 10.75 23.40 44.67
N SER A 168 11.36 24.35 43.96
CA SER A 168 11.80 24.22 42.57
C SER A 168 12.79 23.07 42.35
N LYS A 169 13.51 22.61 43.38
CA LYS A 169 14.45 21.49 43.26
C LYS A 169 13.77 20.12 43.30
N CYS A 170 12.57 20.03 43.87
CA CYS A 170 11.84 18.78 44.00
C CYS A 170 10.87 18.56 42.83
N LEU A 171 10.31 19.64 42.29
CA LEU A 171 9.25 19.61 41.28
C LEU A 171 9.79 19.16 39.91
N LYS A 172 9.19 18.11 39.35
CA LYS A 172 9.56 17.54 38.05
C LYS A 172 8.43 17.65 37.02
N SER A 173 7.19 17.62 37.48
CA SER A 173 5.99 17.67 36.66
C SER A 173 5.03 18.74 37.19
N LEU A 174 4.42 19.47 36.27
CA LEU A 174 3.46 20.53 36.57
C LEU A 174 2.27 20.42 35.62
N SER A 175 1.06 20.35 36.16
CA SER A 175 -0.18 20.48 35.39
C SER A 175 -0.95 21.69 35.89
N ILE A 176 -1.28 22.63 35.01
CA ILE A 176 -2.07 23.81 35.33
C ILE A 176 -3.24 23.88 34.37
N CYS A 177 -4.45 23.99 34.87
CA CYS A 177 -5.65 24.20 34.05
C CYS A 177 -6.31 25.54 34.39
N GLY A 178 -6.53 26.36 33.37
CA GLY A 178 -7.15 27.68 33.44
C GLY A 178 -8.68 27.65 33.31
N ASN A 179 -9.27 28.79 32.97
CA ASN A 179 -10.69 28.89 32.63
C ASN A 179 -10.87 28.86 31.11
N ARG A 180 -11.58 27.85 30.60
CA ARG A 180 -11.89 27.68 29.18
C ARG A 180 -12.59 28.89 28.55
N ASP A 181 -13.40 29.63 29.31
CA ASP A 181 -14.14 30.80 28.81
C ASP A 181 -13.26 32.06 28.68
N GLN A 182 -12.06 32.06 29.29
CA GLN A 182 -11.13 33.19 29.31
C GLN A 182 -9.67 32.73 29.12
N MET A 183 -9.34 32.26 27.91
CA MET A 183 -7.95 31.93 27.55
C MET A 183 -7.08 33.18 27.52
N SER A 184 -6.20 33.32 28.49
CA SER A 184 -5.22 34.41 28.60
C SER A 184 -3.79 33.88 28.53
N PRO A 185 -2.82 34.67 28.03
CA PRO A 185 -1.41 34.25 27.97
C PRO A 185 -0.80 34.01 29.36
N ILE A 186 -0.03 32.93 29.51
CA ILE A 186 0.67 32.56 30.75
C ILE A 186 2.19 32.79 30.69
N ASP A 187 2.61 33.78 29.92
CA ASP A 187 4.00 34.02 29.54
C ASP A 187 4.92 34.32 30.74
N GLY A 188 4.36 34.82 31.84
CA GLY A 188 5.10 35.09 33.06
C GLY A 188 5.72 33.83 33.70
N ILE A 189 5.17 32.64 33.44
CA ILE A 189 5.55 31.41 34.13
C ILE A 189 6.96 30.94 33.75
N VAL A 190 7.39 31.19 32.51
CA VAL A 190 8.71 30.73 31.99
C VAL A 190 9.87 31.44 32.69
N ASN A 191 9.61 32.60 33.30
CA ASN A 191 10.60 33.37 34.05
C ASN A 191 10.88 32.79 35.44
N LEU A 192 10.04 31.88 35.94
CA LEU A 192 10.22 31.26 37.24
C LEU A 192 11.32 30.20 37.20
N GLU A 193 12.12 30.10 38.27
CA GLU A 193 13.16 29.07 38.39
C GLU A 193 12.57 27.65 38.29
N HIS A 194 11.32 27.49 38.73
CA HIS A 194 10.55 26.25 38.66
C HIS A 194 10.44 25.75 37.22
N TRP A 195 10.04 26.61 36.27
CA TRP A 195 9.85 26.24 34.86
C TRP A 195 11.10 25.62 34.25
N LYS A 196 12.26 26.26 34.49
CA LYS A 196 13.56 25.84 33.95
C LYS A 196 14.04 24.47 34.45
N ARG A 197 13.43 23.93 35.51
CA ARG A 197 13.79 22.64 36.12
C ARG A 197 12.77 21.52 35.83
N LEU A 198 11.62 21.86 35.25
CA LEU A 198 10.58 20.89 34.92
C LEU A 198 11.04 19.95 33.80
N LYS A 199 10.51 18.74 33.82
CA LYS A 199 10.66 17.75 32.75
C LYS A 199 9.35 17.51 32.00
N SER A 200 8.22 17.64 32.69
CA SER A 200 6.89 17.44 32.14
C SER A 200 6.01 18.62 32.48
N VAL A 201 5.30 19.15 31.50
CA VAL A 201 4.36 20.25 31.66
C VAL A 201 3.06 19.93 30.94
N ASN A 202 1.93 20.14 31.61
CA ASN A 202 0.60 20.14 31.02
C ASN A 202 -0.08 21.50 31.30
N LEU A 203 -0.49 22.21 30.25
CA LEU A 203 -1.17 23.50 30.33
C LEU A 203 -2.55 23.43 29.67
N GLY A 204 -3.60 23.30 30.46
CA GLY A 204 -4.98 23.35 29.98
C GLY A 204 -5.53 24.78 29.98
N ASP A 205 -6.25 25.16 28.92
CA ASP A 205 -7.06 26.37 28.85
C ASP A 205 -6.29 27.70 29.06
N PHE A 206 -5.07 27.80 28.51
CA PHE A 206 -4.26 29.03 28.43
C PHE A 206 -3.83 29.32 26.99
N ASP A 207 -3.53 30.59 26.67
CA ASP A 207 -2.81 30.93 25.44
C ASP A 207 -1.31 30.67 25.65
N ILE A 208 -0.72 29.84 24.79
CA ILE A 208 0.65 29.36 24.90
C ILE A 208 1.61 29.95 23.86
N LYS A 209 1.17 30.88 23.00
CA LYS A 209 1.97 31.36 21.87
C LYS A 209 3.37 31.82 22.27
N ASN A 210 3.47 32.60 23.35
CA ASN A 210 4.74 33.18 23.76
C ASN A 210 5.60 32.22 24.60
N ILE A 211 5.09 31.04 24.95
CA ILE A 211 5.86 30.03 25.72
C ILE A 211 6.40 28.90 24.84
N LEU A 212 5.96 28.77 23.57
CA LEU A 212 6.43 27.74 22.63
C LEU A 212 7.97 27.69 22.52
N PRO A 213 8.71 28.81 22.40
CA PRO A 213 10.17 28.77 22.31
C PRO A 213 10.85 28.21 23.58
N GLU A 214 10.17 28.28 24.71
CA GLU A 214 10.69 27.97 26.04
C GLU A 214 10.35 26.53 26.49
N ILE A 215 9.85 25.67 25.59
CA ILE A 215 9.53 24.25 25.90
C ILE A 215 10.67 23.29 25.54
N LEU A 216 11.72 23.75 24.84
CA LEU A 216 12.75 22.88 24.27
C LEU A 216 13.52 22.03 25.30
N HIS A 217 13.63 22.49 26.56
CA HIS A 217 14.27 21.74 27.65
C HIS A 217 13.37 20.67 28.28
N LEU A 218 12.08 20.65 27.95
CA LEU A 218 11.13 19.69 28.50
C LEU A 218 11.24 18.33 27.79
N GLN A 219 10.92 17.26 28.50
CA GLN A 219 10.80 15.91 27.94
C GLN A 219 9.38 15.64 27.44
N ARG A 220 8.39 16.21 28.10
CA ARG A 220 6.97 16.06 27.79
C ARG A 220 6.25 17.40 27.90
N PHE A 221 5.52 17.78 26.87
CA PHE A 221 4.69 18.98 26.85
C PHE A 221 3.28 18.65 26.35
N GLU A 222 2.28 19.04 27.11
CA GLU A 222 0.88 18.90 26.76
C GLU A 222 0.19 20.25 26.90
N ALA A 223 -0.67 20.62 25.96
CA ALA A 223 -1.46 21.84 26.11
C ALA A 223 -2.85 21.74 25.49
N THR A 224 -3.82 22.42 26.09
CA THR A 224 -5.12 22.72 25.49
C THR A 224 -5.20 24.23 25.28
N THR A 225 -5.13 24.69 24.03
CA THR A 225 -4.97 26.12 23.70
C THR A 225 -5.74 26.45 22.42
N THR A 226 -5.71 27.73 22.00
CA THR A 226 -5.91 28.11 20.61
C THR A 226 -4.57 28.20 19.88
N LEU A 227 -4.52 27.86 18.59
CA LEU A 227 -3.35 28.03 17.73
C LEU A 227 -3.74 28.72 16.42
N THR A 228 -2.77 29.40 15.82
CA THR A 228 -2.78 29.83 14.41
C THR A 228 -1.87 28.90 13.59
N SER A 229 -1.94 29.00 12.27
CA SER A 229 -1.07 28.23 11.37
C SER A 229 0.41 28.54 11.55
N GLU A 230 0.76 29.81 11.84
CA GLU A 230 2.13 30.21 12.14
C GLU A 230 2.66 29.51 13.40
N ASP A 231 1.81 29.42 14.43
CA ASP A 231 2.18 28.75 15.69
C ASP A 231 2.44 27.24 15.48
N VAL A 232 1.70 26.59 14.56
CA VAL A 232 1.91 25.18 14.20
C VAL A 232 3.22 24.98 13.44
N ILE A 233 3.57 25.89 12.52
CA ILE A 233 4.85 25.85 11.81
C ILE A 233 6.01 26.07 12.79
N GLN A 234 5.87 27.04 13.70
CA GLN A 234 6.84 27.28 14.75
C GLN A 234 7.02 26.04 15.65
N LEU A 235 5.92 25.42 16.07
CA LEU A 235 5.94 24.18 16.86
C LEU A 235 6.65 23.05 16.12
N LYS A 236 6.36 22.86 14.82
CA LYS A 236 7.04 21.86 13.98
C LYS A 236 8.56 22.07 13.99
N ASN A 237 9.00 23.31 13.75
CA ASN A 237 10.44 23.62 13.72
C ASN A 237 11.09 23.39 15.09
N LEU A 238 10.43 23.81 16.18
CA LEU A 238 10.91 23.59 17.54
C LEU A 238 11.02 22.09 17.90
N ILE A 239 10.06 21.26 17.48
CA ILE A 239 10.11 19.80 17.68
C ILE A 239 11.29 19.20 16.92
N LEU A 240 11.55 19.65 15.68
CA LEU A 240 12.67 19.20 14.87
C LEU A 240 14.04 19.62 15.44
N GLU A 241 14.10 20.75 16.14
CA GLU A 241 15.32 21.26 16.79
C GLU A 241 15.59 20.64 18.17
N SER A 242 14.56 20.17 18.88
CA SER A 242 14.73 19.64 20.24
C SER A 242 15.34 18.24 20.25
N THR A 243 16.37 18.05 21.09
CA THR A 243 16.94 16.72 21.38
C THR A 243 16.40 16.11 22.69
N GLN A 244 15.51 16.83 23.39
CA GLN A 244 15.01 16.43 24.72
C GLN A 244 13.50 16.17 24.75
N LEU A 245 12.73 16.84 23.89
CA LEU A 245 11.28 16.73 23.82
C LEU A 245 10.86 15.41 23.15
N THR A 246 10.55 14.41 23.97
CA THR A 246 10.12 13.07 23.51
C THR A 246 8.63 12.98 23.18
N TYR A 247 7.81 13.86 23.76
CA TYR A 247 6.36 13.84 23.58
C TYR A 247 5.78 15.26 23.63
N CYS A 248 5.04 15.63 22.60
CA CYS A 248 4.34 16.89 22.51
C CYS A 248 2.91 16.66 22.01
N GLN A 249 1.90 17.05 22.80
CA GLN A 249 0.49 16.96 22.40
C GLN A 249 -0.19 18.32 22.59
N ILE A 250 -0.88 18.81 21.56
CA ILE A 250 -1.64 20.05 21.68
C ILE A 250 -3.08 19.81 21.21
N LEU A 251 -4.03 20.03 22.11
CA LEU A 251 -5.45 20.02 21.83
C LEU A 251 -5.89 21.45 21.45
N CYS A 252 -6.16 21.67 20.17
CA CYS A 252 -6.51 22.98 19.63
C CYS A 252 -8.03 23.23 19.69
N THR A 253 -8.46 24.20 20.48
CA THR A 253 -9.89 24.45 20.78
C THR A 253 -10.60 25.34 19.75
N ASN A 254 -9.86 26.09 18.93
CA ASN A 254 -10.39 26.95 17.85
C ASN A 254 -10.24 26.33 16.45
N TRP A 255 -9.85 25.06 16.34
CA TRP A 255 -9.57 24.45 15.05
C TRP A 255 -10.85 24.19 14.26
N LYS A 256 -11.06 24.97 13.19
CA LYS A 256 -12.07 24.69 12.16
C LYS A 256 -11.34 24.24 10.91
N LEU A 257 -11.80 23.14 10.29
CA LEU A 257 -11.25 22.62 9.03
C LEU A 257 -11.13 23.68 7.91
N SER A 258 -11.85 24.80 8.04
CA SER A 258 -11.88 25.92 7.11
C SER A 258 -10.81 27.00 7.31
N ASN A 259 -10.01 26.98 8.39
CA ASN A 259 -9.10 28.09 8.69
C ASN A 259 -7.62 27.67 8.56
N ASP A 260 -7.01 28.18 7.48
CA ASP A 260 -5.63 28.66 7.37
C ASP A 260 -4.45 27.67 7.41
N LEU A 261 -4.63 26.38 7.14
CA LEU A 261 -3.53 25.50 6.66
C LEU A 261 -3.47 25.34 5.14
N MET A 262 -4.37 26.02 4.42
CA MET A 262 -4.39 26.04 2.96
C MET A 262 -3.72 27.29 2.38
N SER A 263 -2.81 27.96 3.10
CA SER A 263 -1.94 29.00 2.51
C SER A 263 -0.67 28.40 1.88
N SER A 264 -0.84 27.28 1.19
CA SER A 264 -0.40 27.07 -0.18
C SER A 264 -0.88 25.67 -0.52
N GLU A 265 -2.03 25.56 -1.18
CA GLU A 265 -2.16 24.40 -2.07
C GLU A 265 -0.87 24.38 -2.91
N PRO A 266 -0.14 23.25 -2.96
CA PRO A 266 0.98 23.14 -3.89
C PRO A 266 0.41 23.32 -5.28
N THR A 267 0.45 24.55 -5.78
CA THR A 267 0.11 24.85 -7.16
C THR A 267 1.14 24.11 -8.02
N LEU A 268 0.73 23.68 -9.21
CA LEU A 268 1.67 23.13 -10.19
C LEU A 268 2.87 24.07 -10.42
N LEU A 269 2.70 25.37 -10.18
CA LEU A 269 3.76 26.38 -10.25
C LEU A 269 4.79 26.29 -9.13
N SER A 270 4.39 25.98 -7.90
CA SER A 270 5.26 25.90 -6.72
C SER A 270 5.98 24.56 -6.56
N MET A 271 5.67 23.56 -7.39
CA MET A 271 6.37 22.27 -7.38
C MET A 271 7.82 22.42 -7.88
N PRO A 272 8.78 21.61 -7.39
CA PRO A 272 10.12 21.52 -7.98
C PRO A 272 10.07 21.09 -9.46
N GLU A 273 11.02 21.55 -10.28
CA GLU A 273 11.07 21.21 -11.71
C GLU A 273 11.09 19.70 -11.95
N VAL A 274 11.85 18.94 -11.14
CA VAL A 274 11.90 17.46 -11.21
C VAL A 274 10.51 16.82 -11.02
N VAL A 275 9.68 17.38 -10.15
CA VAL A 275 8.31 16.89 -9.92
C VAL A 275 7.41 17.25 -11.11
N LYS A 276 7.55 18.46 -11.66
CA LYS A 276 6.82 18.85 -12.88
C LYS A 276 7.21 17.96 -14.04
N ASP A 277 8.49 17.73 -14.27
CA ASP A 277 8.99 16.84 -15.33
C ASP A 277 8.42 15.43 -15.21
N HIS A 278 8.37 14.89 -13.98
CA HIS A 278 7.75 13.60 -13.75
C HIS A 278 6.24 13.63 -13.99
N LEU A 279 5.52 14.67 -13.55
CA LEU A 279 4.08 14.84 -13.84
C LEU A 279 3.80 14.91 -15.34
N PHE A 280 4.64 15.64 -16.08
CA PHE A 280 4.52 15.79 -17.52
C PHE A 280 4.72 14.47 -18.30
N GLN A 281 5.38 13.47 -17.72
CA GLN A 281 5.45 12.11 -18.30
C GLN A 281 4.10 11.39 -18.29
N TYR A 282 3.16 11.82 -17.45
CA TYR A 282 1.81 11.26 -17.35
C TYR A 282 0.77 12.05 -18.13
N LEU A 283 1.16 13.11 -18.84
CA LEU A 283 0.26 13.96 -19.61
C LEU A 283 0.37 13.65 -21.10
N SER A 284 -0.78 13.57 -21.77
CA SER A 284 -0.82 13.58 -23.23
C SER A 284 -0.33 14.93 -23.77
N TYR A 285 0.15 14.98 -25.01
CA TYR A 285 0.49 16.27 -25.63
C TYR A 285 -0.70 17.24 -25.69
N ILE A 286 -1.94 16.74 -25.78
CA ILE A 286 -3.13 17.59 -25.73
C ILE A 286 -3.23 18.29 -24.37
N ASP A 287 -2.95 17.57 -23.28
CA ASP A 287 -2.97 18.13 -21.93
C ASP A 287 -1.80 19.10 -21.72
N ILE A 288 -0.63 18.80 -22.28
CA ILE A 288 0.51 19.73 -22.33
C ILE A 288 0.10 21.03 -23.06
N ALA A 289 -0.54 20.91 -24.23
CA ALA A 289 -1.00 22.04 -25.03
C ALA A 289 -2.12 22.84 -24.34
N ARG A 290 -2.97 22.18 -23.55
CA ARG A 290 -3.96 22.84 -22.68
C ARG A 290 -3.26 23.61 -21.57
N LEU A 291 -2.31 23.00 -20.86
CA LEU A 291 -1.53 23.65 -19.80
C LEU A 291 -0.75 24.85 -20.30
N HIS A 292 -0.16 24.77 -21.50
CA HIS A 292 0.53 25.90 -22.16
C HIS A 292 -0.35 27.14 -22.33
N LYS A 293 -1.67 26.94 -22.50
CA LYS A 293 -2.64 28.03 -22.66
C LYS A 293 -3.12 28.63 -21.34
N THR A 294 -2.92 27.95 -20.20
CA THR A 294 -3.49 28.36 -18.90
C THR A 294 -2.82 29.60 -18.31
N CYS A 295 -1.49 29.66 -18.23
CA CYS A 295 -0.77 30.78 -17.61
C CYS A 295 0.65 31.00 -18.18
N PRO A 296 1.23 32.21 -18.06
CA PRO A 296 2.57 32.52 -18.57
C PRO A 296 3.68 31.63 -17.99
N SER A 297 3.65 31.34 -16.69
CA SER A 297 4.69 30.54 -16.05
C SER A 297 4.74 29.08 -16.53
N LEU A 298 3.59 28.43 -16.74
CA LEU A 298 3.55 27.08 -17.34
C LEU A 298 3.92 27.13 -18.82
N ARG A 299 3.54 28.19 -19.52
CA ARG A 299 3.94 28.41 -20.92
C ARG A 299 5.45 28.52 -21.07
N ASP A 300 6.08 29.35 -20.24
CA ASP A 300 7.53 29.55 -20.25
C ASP A 300 8.24 28.25 -19.86
N TYR A 301 7.73 27.54 -18.85
CA TYR A 301 8.23 26.22 -18.48
C TYR A 301 8.17 25.24 -19.64
N ILE A 302 6.99 25.03 -20.25
CA ILE A 302 6.79 24.07 -21.35
C ILE A 302 7.64 24.43 -22.58
N ASN A 303 7.78 25.72 -22.90
CA ASN A 303 8.62 26.17 -24.01
C ASN A 303 10.12 25.87 -23.78
N VAL A 304 10.57 25.89 -22.51
CA VAL A 304 11.96 25.62 -22.11
C VAL A 304 12.21 24.13 -21.92
N SER A 305 11.42 23.44 -21.08
CA SER A 305 11.58 22.02 -20.76
C SER A 305 11.20 21.10 -21.93
N ARG A 306 10.29 21.57 -22.79
CA ARG A 306 9.72 20.84 -23.94
C ARG A 306 9.33 19.41 -23.55
N PRO A 307 8.29 19.23 -22.72
CA PRO A 307 7.84 17.90 -22.31
C PRO A 307 7.61 16.98 -23.50
N ASP A 308 7.91 15.69 -23.34
CA ASP A 308 7.79 14.71 -24.42
C ASP A 308 6.32 14.46 -24.77
N ALA A 309 5.96 14.52 -26.05
CA ALA A 309 4.63 14.20 -26.56
C ALA A 309 4.32 12.70 -26.44
N SER A 310 5.36 11.85 -26.45
CA SER A 310 5.28 10.41 -26.21
C SER A 310 4.29 9.64 -27.10
N TYR A 311 4.04 10.10 -28.32
CA TYR A 311 3.22 9.34 -29.26
C TYR A 311 3.94 8.08 -29.72
N ARG A 312 3.18 7.01 -29.95
CA ARG A 312 3.66 5.74 -30.50
C ARG A 312 3.62 5.73 -32.03
N MET A 313 2.57 6.29 -32.62
CA MET A 313 2.41 6.40 -34.07
C MET A 313 1.91 7.80 -34.44
N ILE A 314 2.41 8.29 -35.58
CA ILE A 314 1.94 9.51 -36.23
C ILE A 314 1.67 9.20 -37.71
N GLU A 315 0.44 9.43 -38.16
CA GLU A 315 0.06 9.28 -39.56
C GLU A 315 -0.58 10.58 -40.08
N VAL A 316 -0.06 11.09 -41.19
CA VAL A 316 -0.58 12.29 -41.86
C VAL A 316 -1.16 11.91 -43.21
N PHE A 317 -2.42 12.25 -43.43
CA PHE A 317 -3.14 12.00 -44.67
C PHE A 317 -3.71 13.32 -45.23
N GLN A 318 -3.38 13.65 -46.48
CA GLN A 318 -3.93 14.82 -47.17
C GLN A 318 -4.95 14.39 -48.22
N ALA A 319 -6.16 14.92 -48.12
CA ALA A 319 -7.22 14.81 -49.12
C ALA A 319 -7.30 16.10 -49.97
N VAL A 320 -8.31 16.17 -50.85
CA VAL A 320 -8.51 17.33 -51.76
C VAL A 320 -8.71 18.64 -50.98
N ASP A 321 -9.58 18.62 -49.97
CA ASP A 321 -10.10 19.79 -49.25
C ASP A 321 -9.75 19.80 -47.75
N ASN A 322 -8.98 18.80 -47.30
CA ASN A 322 -8.60 18.66 -45.90
C ASN A 322 -7.26 17.94 -45.73
N ILE A 323 -6.68 18.09 -44.55
CA ILE A 323 -5.51 17.33 -44.09
C ILE A 323 -5.78 16.82 -42.68
N GLN A 324 -5.47 15.55 -42.45
CA GLN A 324 -5.69 14.87 -41.19
C GLN A 324 -4.36 14.39 -40.62
N VAL A 325 -4.24 14.44 -39.30
CA VAL A 325 -3.21 13.72 -38.55
C VAL A 325 -3.87 12.80 -37.53
N MET A 326 -3.38 11.57 -37.46
CA MET A 326 -3.77 10.56 -36.50
C MET A 326 -2.58 10.24 -35.60
N PHE A 327 -2.88 10.09 -34.32
CA PHE A 327 -1.94 9.80 -33.24
C PHE A 327 -2.39 8.54 -32.50
N GLU A 328 -1.44 7.67 -32.15
CA GLU A 328 -1.65 6.52 -31.26
C GLU A 328 -0.82 6.71 -29.99
N THR A 329 -1.42 6.51 -28.83
CA THR A 329 -0.73 6.41 -27.53
C THR A 329 -0.95 5.04 -26.89
N GLU A 330 -0.05 4.61 -26.01
CA GLU A 330 -0.31 3.43 -25.16
C GLU A 330 -1.16 3.85 -23.96
N ASP A 331 -2.35 3.29 -23.82
CA ASP A 331 -3.22 3.54 -22.68
C ASP A 331 -2.69 2.86 -21.41
N LYS A 332 -3.12 3.35 -20.23
CA LYS A 332 -2.79 2.82 -18.91
C LYS A 332 -3.25 1.37 -18.71
N ASP A 333 -4.26 0.94 -19.46
CA ASP A 333 -4.80 -0.41 -19.45
C ASP A 333 -4.21 -1.32 -20.55
N GLY A 334 -3.22 -0.81 -21.31
CA GLY A 334 -2.45 -1.58 -22.31
C GLY A 334 -3.07 -1.66 -23.71
N GLY A 335 -4.19 -0.98 -23.97
CA GLY A 335 -4.79 -0.82 -25.30
C GLY A 335 -4.23 0.39 -26.08
N PRO A 336 -4.33 0.41 -27.43
CA PRO A 336 -4.02 1.61 -28.21
C PRO A 336 -5.16 2.63 -28.09
N ASP A 337 -4.83 3.87 -27.71
CA ASP A 337 -5.77 5.01 -27.74
C ASP A 337 -5.49 5.85 -29.01
N PHE A 338 -6.53 6.06 -29.82
CA PHE A 338 -6.44 6.76 -31.09
C PHE A 338 -7.08 8.15 -31.03
N PHE A 339 -6.32 9.13 -31.51
CA PHE A 339 -6.76 10.51 -31.61
C PHE A 339 -6.51 11.06 -33.00
N SER A 340 -7.49 11.77 -33.57
CA SER A 340 -7.29 12.42 -34.87
C SER A 340 -7.73 13.88 -34.89
N ILE A 341 -6.99 14.68 -35.66
CA ILE A 341 -7.30 16.08 -35.94
C ILE A 341 -7.42 16.25 -37.46
N ILE A 342 -8.55 16.80 -37.91
CA ILE A 342 -8.82 17.10 -39.32
C ILE A 342 -8.87 18.63 -39.48
N TYR A 343 -8.12 19.14 -40.45
CA TYR A 343 -8.12 20.56 -40.85
C TYR A 343 -8.75 20.66 -42.24
N ARG A 344 -9.90 21.31 -42.34
CA ARG A 344 -10.67 21.47 -43.59
C ARG A 344 -10.76 22.94 -43.99
N GLU A 345 -10.83 23.20 -45.28
CA GLU A 345 -11.16 24.52 -45.82
C GLU A 345 -12.61 24.90 -45.48
N HIS A 346 -12.85 26.14 -45.01
CA HIS A 346 -14.19 26.62 -44.68
C HIS A 346 -14.29 28.15 -44.87
N GLU A 347 -15.22 28.64 -45.69
CA GLU A 347 -15.56 30.05 -45.97
C GLU A 347 -14.58 31.11 -45.41
N GLY A 348 -13.47 31.32 -46.12
CA GLY A 348 -12.48 32.34 -45.77
C GLY A 348 -11.63 32.02 -44.53
N GLY A 349 -11.54 30.77 -44.11
CA GLY A 349 -10.81 30.29 -42.93
C GLY A 349 -10.57 28.78 -42.91
N CYS A 350 -10.32 28.24 -41.72
CA CYS A 350 -10.03 26.84 -41.45
C CYS A 350 -11.00 26.27 -40.42
N LEU A 351 -11.60 25.11 -40.72
CA LEU A 351 -12.37 24.30 -39.78
C LEU A 351 -11.46 23.20 -39.22
N ILE A 352 -11.38 23.11 -37.89
CA ILE A 352 -10.60 22.10 -37.18
C ILE A 352 -11.57 21.18 -36.46
N GLU A 353 -11.49 19.88 -36.74
CA GLU A 353 -12.32 18.83 -36.15
C GLU A 353 -11.42 17.87 -35.37
N THR A 354 -11.81 17.51 -34.14
CA THR A 354 -11.07 16.54 -33.32
C THR A 354 -11.99 15.37 -32.96
N ALA A 355 -11.50 14.14 -33.16
CA ALA A 355 -12.19 12.90 -32.84
C ALA A 355 -11.31 12.03 -31.90
N GLU A 356 -11.93 11.50 -30.84
CA GLU A 356 -11.37 10.54 -29.87
C GLU A 356 -12.24 9.27 -29.93
N GLU A 357 -11.66 8.07 -29.89
CA GLU A 357 -12.38 6.80 -30.12
C GLU A 357 -13.52 6.55 -29.09
N ASP A 358 -13.35 7.01 -27.85
CA ASP A 358 -14.31 6.84 -26.75
C ASP A 358 -15.37 7.96 -26.62
N ARG A 359 -15.44 8.90 -27.57
CA ARG A 359 -16.43 10.00 -27.52
C ARG A 359 -17.29 10.03 -28.77
N GLU A 360 -18.60 9.92 -28.57
CA GLU A 360 -19.60 10.10 -29.64
C GLU A 360 -19.60 11.53 -30.24
N ASP A 361 -19.06 12.52 -29.52
CA ASP A 361 -19.05 13.93 -29.94
C ASP A 361 -17.73 14.37 -30.59
N THR A 362 -17.78 14.66 -31.89
CA THR A 362 -16.71 15.39 -32.61
C THR A 362 -16.73 16.86 -32.23
N ARG A 363 -15.62 17.38 -31.71
CA ARG A 363 -15.50 18.82 -31.43
C ARG A 363 -15.02 19.55 -32.68
N THR A 364 -15.73 20.59 -33.08
CA THR A 364 -15.38 21.41 -34.24
C THR A 364 -15.09 22.86 -33.83
N ARG A 365 -14.15 23.49 -34.51
CA ARG A 365 -13.76 24.88 -34.30
C ARG A 365 -13.45 25.56 -35.62
N SER A 366 -14.12 26.67 -35.91
CA SER A 366 -13.80 27.51 -37.07
C SER A 366 -12.85 28.65 -36.68
N VAL A 367 -11.85 28.89 -37.53
CA VAL A 367 -10.88 29.99 -37.41
C VAL A 367 -10.89 30.77 -38.71
N SER A 368 -11.38 32.01 -38.68
CA SER A 368 -11.47 32.88 -39.86
C SER A 368 -10.12 33.50 -40.23
N GLY A 369 -9.91 33.75 -41.52
CA GLY A 369 -8.75 34.49 -42.06
C GLY A 369 -7.43 33.71 -42.12
N VAL A 370 -7.44 32.39 -41.93
CA VAL A 370 -6.24 31.53 -41.98
C VAL A 370 -6.40 30.41 -43.00
N ASN A 371 -5.29 30.02 -43.65
CA ASN A 371 -5.26 28.87 -44.55
C ASN A 371 -5.14 27.56 -43.75
N TYR A 372 -5.90 26.53 -44.12
CA TYR A 372 -5.94 25.26 -43.39
C TYR A 372 -4.62 24.48 -43.43
N LEU A 373 -3.90 24.48 -44.56
CA LEU A 373 -2.58 23.82 -44.69
C LEU A 373 -1.52 24.54 -43.85
N GLU A 374 -1.47 25.87 -43.91
CA GLU A 374 -0.55 26.66 -43.08
C GLU A 374 -0.82 26.44 -41.58
N THR A 375 -2.09 26.36 -41.20
CA THR A 375 -2.52 26.05 -39.84
C THR A 375 -2.05 24.66 -39.42
N PHE A 376 -2.27 23.65 -40.26
CA PHE A 376 -1.80 22.29 -40.03
C PHE A 376 -0.28 22.22 -39.86
N PHE A 377 0.51 22.71 -40.82
CA PHE A 377 1.97 22.57 -40.78
C PHE A 377 2.59 23.28 -39.58
N ARG A 378 2.03 24.43 -39.18
CA ARG A 378 2.42 25.14 -37.96
C ARG A 378 2.14 24.29 -36.71
N ASP A 379 0.93 23.78 -36.59
CA ASP A 379 0.49 23.04 -35.40
C ASP A 379 1.19 21.67 -35.31
N PHE A 380 1.38 21.00 -36.45
CA PHE A 380 2.13 19.75 -36.58
C PHE A 380 3.61 19.91 -36.24
N GLY A 381 4.25 20.99 -36.69
CA GLY A 381 5.62 21.30 -36.30
C GLY A 381 5.80 21.53 -34.80
N MET A 382 4.77 22.02 -34.10
CA MET A 382 4.80 22.11 -32.64
C MET A 382 4.76 20.71 -32.00
N VAL A 383 3.93 19.80 -32.51
CA VAL A 383 3.89 18.41 -32.02
C VAL A 383 5.26 17.75 -32.15
N LEU A 384 5.89 17.85 -33.33
CA LEU A 384 7.18 17.23 -33.58
C LEU A 384 8.31 17.78 -32.71
N LYS A 385 8.28 19.06 -32.32
CA LYS A 385 9.25 19.65 -31.37
C LYS A 385 9.16 19.03 -29.96
N HIS A 386 8.01 18.47 -29.63
CA HIS A 386 7.76 17.80 -28.37
C HIS A 386 7.93 16.28 -28.49
N GLN A 387 7.93 15.68 -29.67
CA GLN A 387 8.15 14.25 -29.85
C GLN A 387 9.64 13.87 -29.70
N LYS A 388 10.06 13.53 -28.46
CA LYS A 388 11.44 13.14 -28.15
C LYS A 388 11.64 11.62 -28.13
N SER A 389 10.60 10.86 -27.76
CA SER A 389 10.61 9.41 -27.77
C SER A 389 10.61 8.86 -29.20
N ILE A 390 11.07 7.60 -29.33
CA ILE A 390 11.16 6.92 -30.62
C ILE A 390 9.75 6.50 -31.05
N LEU A 391 9.29 6.99 -32.19
CA LEU A 391 8.04 6.55 -32.82
C LEU A 391 8.16 5.10 -33.28
N ARG A 392 7.09 4.31 -33.13
CA ARG A 392 6.96 3.01 -33.81
C ARG A 392 6.80 3.26 -35.31
N ASP A 393 5.81 4.07 -35.68
CA ASP A 393 5.43 4.31 -37.08
C ASP A 393 5.29 5.82 -37.35
N MET A 394 5.89 6.27 -38.45
CA MET A 394 5.68 7.60 -39.04
C MET A 394 5.22 7.41 -40.48
N ALA A 395 3.99 7.83 -40.80
CA ALA A 395 3.38 7.66 -42.12
C ALA A 395 2.96 9.01 -42.71
N LEU A 396 3.30 9.24 -43.99
CA LEU A 396 3.00 10.47 -44.72
C LEU A 396 2.40 10.14 -46.09
N THR A 397 1.15 10.56 -46.29
CA THR A 397 0.37 10.25 -47.49
C THR A 397 -0.27 11.53 -48.03
N PRO A 398 0.37 12.21 -49.01
CA PRO A 398 -0.18 13.41 -49.62
C PRO A 398 -1.29 13.10 -50.64
N HIS A 399 -2.07 14.12 -51.00
CA HIS A 399 -3.12 13.97 -52.01
C HIS A 399 -2.52 13.71 -53.41
N ASN A 400 -3.15 12.87 -54.23
CA ASN A 400 -2.56 12.30 -55.47
C ASN A 400 -2.41 13.29 -56.66
N THR A 401 -2.64 14.61 -56.51
CA THR A 401 -2.39 15.56 -57.62
C THR A 401 -0.95 16.08 -57.61
N THR A 402 -0.31 16.18 -58.78
CA THR A 402 1.12 16.54 -58.90
C THR A 402 1.48 17.88 -58.25
N GLU A 403 0.61 18.90 -58.35
CA GLU A 403 0.88 20.22 -57.78
C GLU A 403 0.78 20.24 -56.24
N GLN A 404 -0.28 19.65 -55.67
CA GLN A 404 -0.47 19.60 -54.21
C GLN A 404 0.59 18.73 -53.52
N ARG A 405 1.05 17.64 -54.15
CA ARG A 405 2.17 16.82 -53.63
C ARG A 405 3.46 17.59 -53.50
N SER A 406 3.84 18.34 -54.54
CA SER A 406 5.09 19.12 -54.50
C SER A 406 5.03 20.20 -53.42
N GLN A 407 3.86 20.81 -53.22
CA GLN A 407 3.64 21.76 -52.13
C GLN A 407 3.72 21.07 -50.76
N PHE A 408 3.10 19.90 -50.61
CA PHE A 408 3.13 19.11 -49.37
C PHE A 408 4.55 18.72 -48.98
N TRP A 409 5.34 18.10 -49.87
CA TRP A 409 6.69 17.66 -49.54
C TRP A 409 7.63 18.82 -49.21
N LYS A 410 7.51 19.96 -49.92
CA LYS A 410 8.25 21.18 -49.57
C LYS A 410 7.85 21.74 -48.20
N ALA A 411 6.56 21.74 -47.89
CA ALA A 411 6.08 22.21 -46.59
C ALA A 411 6.52 21.27 -45.45
N MET A 412 6.42 19.95 -45.65
CA MET A 412 6.89 18.93 -44.70
C MET A 412 8.39 19.01 -44.47
N GLN A 413 9.19 19.22 -45.52
CA GLN A 413 10.63 19.42 -45.40
C GLN A 413 10.95 20.61 -44.47
N LYS A 414 10.24 21.74 -44.64
CA LYS A 414 10.39 22.91 -43.78
C LYS A 414 9.98 22.61 -42.33
N VAL A 415 8.89 21.87 -42.14
CA VAL A 415 8.43 21.46 -40.80
C VAL A 415 9.50 20.62 -40.09
N PHE A 416 10.11 19.64 -40.79
CA PHE A 416 11.18 18.83 -40.21
C PHE A 416 12.44 19.63 -39.91
N GLU A 417 12.82 20.56 -40.79
CA GLU A 417 13.95 21.47 -40.56
C GLU A 417 13.79 22.29 -39.27
N GLU A 418 12.57 22.77 -39.01
CA GLU A 418 12.26 23.55 -37.79
C GLU A 418 12.08 22.69 -36.53
N SER A 419 11.79 21.39 -36.68
CA SER A 419 11.47 20.49 -35.56
C SER A 419 12.66 19.70 -35.04
N GLY A 420 13.69 19.50 -35.87
CA GLY A 420 14.91 18.77 -35.52
C GLY A 420 14.92 17.32 -36.03
N ARG A 421 15.79 16.49 -35.44
CA ARG A 421 15.96 15.08 -35.84
C ARG A 421 14.78 14.23 -35.36
N ILE A 422 14.13 13.53 -36.29
CA ILE A 422 13.01 12.63 -36.00
C ILE A 422 13.53 11.23 -35.70
N LYS A 423 13.06 10.62 -34.61
CA LYS A 423 13.36 9.22 -34.27
C LYS A 423 12.14 8.35 -34.54
N SER A 424 12.25 7.45 -35.50
CA SER A 424 11.19 6.49 -35.83
C SER A 424 11.79 5.13 -36.15
N GLN A 425 11.10 4.04 -35.76
CA GLN A 425 11.44 2.67 -36.12
C GLN A 425 10.96 2.33 -37.53
N ARG A 426 9.80 2.86 -37.95
CA ARG A 426 9.22 2.58 -39.26
C ARG A 426 8.80 3.88 -39.95
N CYS A 427 9.16 3.99 -41.23
CA CYS A 427 8.84 5.16 -42.04
C CYS A 427 8.09 4.74 -43.29
N PHE A 428 6.89 5.29 -43.48
CA PHE A 428 6.02 5.02 -44.62
C PHE A 428 5.82 6.32 -45.40
N LEU A 429 6.27 6.35 -46.65
CA LEU A 429 6.16 7.51 -47.53
C LEU A 429 5.43 7.11 -48.79
N GLN A 430 4.25 7.68 -49.03
CA GLN A 430 3.45 7.41 -50.22
C GLN A 430 3.50 8.57 -51.22
N HIS A 431 3.38 8.26 -52.50
CA HIS A 431 3.40 9.25 -53.59
C HIS A 431 4.64 10.14 -53.57
N VAL A 432 5.81 9.51 -53.48
CA VAL A 432 7.13 10.18 -53.39
C VAL A 432 7.99 9.96 -54.63
N THR A 433 8.83 10.95 -54.95
CA THR A 433 9.97 10.76 -55.87
C THR A 433 11.25 10.46 -55.09
N ALA A 434 12.27 9.92 -55.76
CA ALA A 434 13.57 9.71 -55.12
C ALA A 434 14.18 11.00 -54.48
N PRO A 435 14.11 12.19 -55.12
CA PRO A 435 14.47 13.45 -54.47
C PRO A 435 13.68 13.77 -53.20
N ASP A 436 12.36 13.52 -53.17
CA ASP A 436 11.53 13.75 -51.99
C ASP A 436 12.01 12.85 -50.83
N VAL A 437 12.23 11.56 -51.11
CA VAL A 437 12.75 10.59 -50.12
C VAL A 437 14.09 11.04 -49.55
N LEU A 438 15.04 11.43 -50.40
CA LEU A 438 16.35 11.91 -49.96
C LEU A 438 16.23 13.15 -49.08
N SER A 439 15.36 14.09 -49.45
CA SER A 439 15.15 15.33 -48.69
C SER A 439 14.54 15.07 -47.31
N ILE A 440 13.56 14.17 -47.23
CA ILE A 440 12.81 13.88 -46.00
C ILE A 440 13.60 12.94 -45.07
N LEU A 441 14.13 11.83 -45.57
CA LEU A 441 14.90 10.86 -44.77
C LEU A 441 16.13 11.50 -44.12
N SER A 442 16.69 12.56 -44.72
CA SER A 442 17.84 13.28 -44.15
C SER A 442 17.57 13.84 -42.75
N PHE A 443 16.31 14.04 -42.36
CA PHE A 443 15.91 14.51 -41.02
C PHE A 443 15.64 13.39 -40.02
N PHE A 444 15.60 12.13 -40.45
CA PHE A 444 15.43 10.99 -39.56
C PHE A 444 16.76 10.52 -38.98
N ASP A 445 16.74 9.96 -37.78
CA ASP A 445 17.86 9.26 -37.16
C ASP A 445 18.07 7.89 -37.85
N SER A 446 19.21 7.72 -38.52
CA SER A 446 19.57 6.50 -39.24
C SER A 446 19.77 5.28 -38.34
N THR A 447 19.96 5.48 -37.03
CA THR A 447 20.16 4.39 -36.06
C THR A 447 18.85 3.83 -35.50
N CYS A 448 17.74 4.57 -35.64
CA CYS A 448 16.43 4.15 -35.14
C CYS A 448 15.60 3.40 -36.20
N ILE A 449 15.71 3.77 -37.48
CA ILE A 449 14.85 3.22 -38.53
C ILE A 449 15.24 1.78 -38.84
N GLU A 450 14.29 0.87 -38.63
CA GLU A 450 14.42 -0.55 -38.94
C GLU A 450 13.63 -0.95 -40.20
N LYS A 451 12.52 -0.26 -40.50
CA LYS A 451 11.67 -0.55 -41.66
C LYS A 451 11.34 0.70 -42.47
N ILE A 452 11.42 0.58 -43.79
CA ILE A 452 10.94 1.60 -44.72
C ILE A 452 9.90 1.00 -45.67
N HIS A 453 8.86 1.78 -45.97
CA HIS A 453 7.93 1.52 -47.06
C HIS A 453 7.86 2.77 -47.93
N LEU A 454 8.24 2.64 -49.19
CA LEU A 454 8.16 3.71 -50.19
C LEU A 454 7.18 3.31 -51.28
N THR A 455 6.25 4.20 -51.59
CA THR A 455 5.35 4.07 -52.74
C THR A 455 5.57 5.25 -53.67
N GLY A 456 5.89 4.97 -54.94
CA GLY A 456 6.19 5.95 -55.97
C GLY A 456 4.96 6.74 -56.42
N MET A 457 5.07 7.40 -57.58
CA MET A 457 4.05 8.33 -58.07
C MET A 457 2.86 7.64 -58.74
N GLU A 458 2.96 6.34 -59.05
CA GLU A 458 1.96 5.57 -59.78
C GLU A 458 1.59 6.18 -61.15
N ASP A 459 2.46 7.06 -61.69
CA ASP A 459 2.29 7.76 -62.97
C ASP A 459 2.84 6.95 -64.15
N GLY A 460 3.24 5.71 -63.89
CA GLY A 460 3.86 4.79 -64.84
C GLY A 460 5.38 4.97 -64.96
N ARG A 461 6.01 5.92 -64.25
CA ARG A 461 7.47 6.08 -64.20
C ARG A 461 8.03 5.42 -62.95
N VAL A 462 9.07 4.62 -63.14
CA VAL A 462 9.73 3.92 -62.03
C VAL A 462 10.80 4.81 -61.39
N ASN A 463 10.78 4.93 -60.07
CA ASN A 463 11.72 5.77 -59.32
C ASN A 463 13.04 5.03 -59.03
N PRO A 464 14.22 5.56 -59.41
CA PRO A 464 15.49 4.89 -59.17
C PRO A 464 15.95 4.99 -57.71
N MET A 465 16.51 3.90 -57.17
CA MET A 465 17.01 3.82 -55.79
C MET A 465 18.48 4.24 -55.60
N ASP A 466 19.22 4.60 -56.66
CA ASP A 466 20.69 4.77 -56.66
C ASP A 466 21.24 5.72 -55.57
N GLY A 467 20.51 6.79 -55.23
CA GLY A 467 20.89 7.71 -54.16
C GLY A 467 20.52 7.22 -52.76
N ILE A 468 19.40 6.50 -52.64
CA ILE A 468 18.81 6.08 -51.37
C ILE A 468 19.62 4.91 -50.78
N ILE A 469 20.04 3.95 -51.61
CA ILE A 469 20.86 2.79 -51.19
C ILE A 469 22.23 3.18 -50.60
N GLN A 470 22.72 4.38 -50.92
CA GLN A 470 23.99 4.87 -50.40
C GLN A 470 23.88 5.49 -49.00
N MET A 471 22.65 5.87 -48.60
CA MET A 471 22.40 6.46 -47.29
C MET A 471 22.71 5.47 -46.18
N GLU A 472 23.16 6.00 -45.03
CA GLU A 472 23.32 5.21 -43.81
C GLU A 472 21.98 4.57 -43.39
N HIS A 473 20.88 5.30 -43.58
CA HIS A 473 19.52 4.82 -43.32
C HIS A 473 19.23 3.48 -43.98
N TRP A 474 19.54 3.32 -45.28
CA TRP A 474 19.31 2.06 -46.00
C TRP A 474 20.16 0.91 -45.46
N LYS A 475 21.41 1.19 -45.12
CA LYS A 475 22.38 0.18 -44.64
C LYS A 475 22.04 -0.37 -43.26
N ASN A 476 21.29 0.38 -42.45
CA ASN A 476 20.85 -0.02 -41.11
C ASN A 476 19.47 -0.71 -41.09
N LEU A 477 18.74 -0.73 -42.22
CA LEU A 477 17.42 -1.33 -42.27
C LEU A 477 17.46 -2.84 -42.00
N LYS A 478 16.39 -3.33 -41.39
CA LYS A 478 16.03 -4.75 -41.31
C LYS A 478 14.97 -5.11 -42.35
N SER A 479 14.17 -4.16 -42.81
CA SER A 479 13.08 -4.44 -43.75
C SER A 479 12.81 -3.30 -44.71
N ALA A 480 12.50 -3.61 -45.97
CA ALA A 480 12.09 -2.60 -46.95
C ALA A 480 10.95 -3.11 -47.85
N ILE A 481 9.98 -2.23 -48.12
CA ILE A 481 8.90 -2.43 -49.11
C ILE A 481 8.97 -1.28 -50.11
N LEU A 482 9.03 -1.60 -51.40
CA LEU A 482 9.25 -0.66 -52.49
C LEU A 482 8.20 -0.84 -53.59
N ASP A 483 7.20 0.01 -53.63
CA ASP A 483 6.16 0.00 -54.66
C ASP A 483 6.46 1.12 -55.67
N ASP A 484 6.50 0.81 -56.97
CA ASP A 484 6.84 1.76 -58.05
C ASP A 484 8.28 2.37 -57.96
N PHE A 485 9.22 1.63 -57.37
CA PHE A 485 10.66 1.93 -57.33
C PHE A 485 11.49 0.83 -58.01
N SER A 486 12.61 1.19 -58.64
CA SER A 486 13.57 0.24 -59.21
C SER A 486 14.86 0.20 -58.41
N ILE A 487 15.34 -1.02 -58.17
CA ILE A 487 16.60 -1.29 -57.49
C ILE A 487 17.47 -2.18 -58.38
N GLY A 488 18.62 -1.65 -58.80
CA GLY A 488 19.64 -2.44 -59.51
C GLY A 488 20.43 -3.31 -58.54
N ASN A 489 21.13 -4.33 -59.06
CA ASN A 489 21.98 -5.25 -58.27
C ASN A 489 21.27 -5.78 -57.01
N ILE A 490 20.02 -6.24 -57.19
CA ILE A 490 19.06 -6.55 -56.14
C ILE A 490 19.71 -7.35 -55.01
N ALA A 491 20.29 -8.51 -55.33
CA ALA A 491 20.88 -9.42 -54.35
C ALA A 491 21.97 -8.76 -53.49
N GLN A 492 22.81 -7.89 -54.06
CA GLN A 492 23.86 -7.22 -53.28
C GLN A 492 23.30 -6.13 -52.36
N ASN A 493 22.29 -5.41 -52.84
CA ASN A 493 21.74 -4.25 -52.15
C ASN A 493 20.72 -4.60 -51.05
N ILE A 494 20.22 -5.84 -51.00
CA ILE A 494 19.25 -6.31 -50.00
C ILE A 494 19.80 -7.39 -49.05
N ALA A 495 21.04 -7.87 -49.25
CA ALA A 495 21.58 -9.01 -48.50
C ALA A 495 21.59 -8.82 -46.97
N HIS A 496 21.69 -7.58 -46.49
CA HIS A 496 21.66 -7.25 -45.07
C HIS A 496 20.26 -7.21 -44.46
N LEU A 497 19.20 -7.15 -45.28
CA LEU A 497 17.81 -7.07 -44.82
C LEU A 497 17.31 -8.44 -44.34
N ASN A 498 16.35 -8.44 -43.42
CA ASN A 498 15.58 -9.63 -43.03
C ASN A 498 14.40 -9.87 -43.96
N TYR A 499 13.75 -8.78 -44.40
CA TYR A 499 12.56 -8.82 -45.26
C TYR A 499 12.66 -7.79 -46.39
N PHE A 500 12.32 -8.19 -47.60
CA PHE A 500 12.30 -7.29 -48.76
C PHE A 500 11.11 -7.55 -49.67
N ALA A 501 10.38 -6.51 -50.06
CA ALA A 501 9.37 -6.61 -51.10
C ALA A 501 9.52 -5.48 -52.11
N CYS A 502 9.40 -5.77 -53.41
CA CYS A 502 9.32 -4.71 -54.40
C CYS A 502 8.51 -5.05 -55.64
N ASP A 503 7.99 -4.02 -56.30
CA ASP A 503 7.57 -4.09 -57.69
C ASP A 503 8.80 -4.03 -58.60
N THR A 504 8.89 -4.93 -59.58
CA THR A 504 9.92 -4.90 -60.62
C THR A 504 9.33 -5.09 -62.01
N SER A 505 9.77 -4.28 -62.97
CA SER A 505 9.38 -4.44 -64.38
C SER A 505 10.19 -5.50 -65.11
N GLU A 506 11.42 -5.78 -64.64
CA GLU A 506 12.36 -6.72 -65.26
C GLU A 506 13.07 -7.51 -64.16
N LEU A 507 12.89 -8.84 -64.15
CA LEU A 507 13.66 -9.76 -63.30
C LEU A 507 14.26 -10.84 -64.21
N THR A 508 15.58 -10.89 -64.32
CA THR A 508 16.25 -11.86 -65.19
C THR A 508 16.49 -13.18 -64.47
N GLY A 509 16.73 -14.27 -65.22
CA GLY A 509 17.12 -15.55 -64.62
C GLY A 509 18.43 -15.44 -63.82
N GLU A 510 19.35 -14.56 -64.25
CA GLU A 510 20.60 -14.27 -63.53
C GLU A 510 20.32 -13.59 -62.17
N ASP A 511 19.40 -12.62 -62.11
CA ASP A 511 18.99 -11.98 -60.84
C ASP A 511 18.43 -13.02 -59.86
N VAL A 512 17.58 -13.93 -60.35
CA VAL A 512 17.00 -15.01 -59.53
C VAL A 512 18.07 -15.96 -59.01
N LEU A 513 19.09 -16.30 -59.82
CA LEU A 513 20.22 -17.11 -59.37
C LEU A 513 21.08 -16.38 -58.34
N GLN A 514 21.30 -15.08 -58.49
CA GLN A 514 22.04 -14.28 -57.52
C GLN A 514 21.28 -14.16 -56.18
N ILE A 515 19.96 -13.93 -56.22
CA ILE A 515 19.11 -13.91 -55.02
C ILE A 515 19.12 -15.30 -54.36
N LYS A 516 18.96 -16.38 -55.13
CA LYS A 516 19.09 -17.75 -54.62
C LYS A 516 20.41 -17.97 -53.89
N ASN A 517 21.53 -17.59 -54.51
CA ASN A 517 22.85 -17.75 -53.94
C ASN A 517 23.04 -16.88 -52.68
N MET A 518 22.46 -15.68 -52.64
CA MET A 518 22.43 -14.84 -51.44
C MET A 518 21.73 -15.58 -50.28
N PHE A 519 20.52 -16.11 -50.47
CA PHE A 519 19.82 -16.89 -49.43
C PHE A 519 20.61 -18.11 -48.94
N LEU A 520 21.37 -18.75 -49.81
CA LEU A 520 22.19 -19.92 -49.45
C LEU A 520 23.47 -19.55 -48.68
N ASN A 521 24.00 -18.34 -48.85
CA ASN A 521 25.30 -17.92 -48.32
C ASN A 521 25.22 -16.93 -47.14
N THR A 522 24.16 -16.13 -47.05
CA THR A 522 23.97 -15.10 -46.01
C THR A 522 22.62 -15.31 -45.29
N PRO A 523 22.59 -15.86 -44.06
CA PRO A 523 21.35 -16.26 -43.39
C PRO A 523 20.58 -15.10 -42.74
N THR A 524 20.84 -13.84 -43.12
CA THR A 524 20.15 -12.65 -42.59
C THR A 524 18.74 -12.48 -43.16
N ILE A 525 18.57 -12.67 -44.47
CA ILE A 525 17.28 -12.51 -45.14
C ILE A 525 16.40 -13.73 -44.96
N SER A 526 15.23 -13.58 -44.35
CA SER A 526 14.26 -14.67 -44.14
C SER A 526 13.29 -14.82 -45.29
N SER A 527 12.88 -13.71 -45.92
CA SER A 527 12.01 -13.76 -47.09
C SER A 527 12.14 -12.52 -47.99
N CYS A 528 11.87 -12.72 -49.28
CA CYS A 528 11.66 -11.60 -50.19
C CYS A 528 10.60 -11.88 -51.27
N HIS A 529 9.93 -10.81 -51.69
CA HIS A 529 8.79 -10.85 -52.61
C HIS A 529 9.01 -9.90 -53.77
N PHE A 530 8.73 -10.37 -54.99
CA PHE A 530 8.85 -9.56 -56.21
C PHE A 530 7.53 -9.63 -56.97
N ASN A 531 6.84 -8.49 -57.06
CA ASN A 531 5.70 -8.32 -57.95
C ASN A 531 6.21 -7.90 -59.32
N PHE A 532 5.68 -8.45 -60.40
CA PHE A 532 6.05 -8.05 -61.76
C PHE A 532 4.83 -7.74 -62.62
N ARG A 533 5.01 -6.91 -63.65
CA ARG A 533 3.90 -6.51 -64.53
C ARG A 533 3.77 -7.39 -65.78
N ASP A 534 4.86 -8.04 -66.22
CA ASP A 534 4.88 -8.90 -67.42
C ASP A 534 4.92 -10.40 -67.08
N SER A 535 3.87 -11.12 -67.45
CA SER A 535 3.76 -12.57 -67.22
C SER A 535 4.72 -13.40 -68.08
N SER A 536 5.32 -12.83 -69.14
CA SER A 536 6.31 -13.51 -69.99
C SER A 536 7.56 -13.94 -69.22
N ILE A 537 7.89 -13.22 -68.14
CA ILE A 537 9.01 -13.50 -67.24
C ILE A 537 8.89 -14.90 -66.62
N LYS A 538 7.66 -15.38 -66.35
CA LYS A 538 7.43 -16.69 -65.72
C LYS A 538 8.09 -17.84 -66.49
N GLN A 539 8.04 -17.81 -67.83
CA GLN A 539 8.57 -18.91 -68.64
C GLN A 539 10.10 -18.98 -68.58
N ASN A 540 10.77 -17.83 -68.70
CA ASN A 540 12.24 -17.74 -68.59
C ASN A 540 12.74 -18.18 -67.20
N LEU A 541 11.96 -17.92 -66.15
CA LEU A 541 12.27 -18.34 -64.79
C LEU A 541 12.07 -19.85 -64.59
N TYR A 542 11.03 -20.45 -65.17
CA TYR A 542 10.84 -21.90 -65.14
C TYR A 542 12.02 -22.63 -65.80
N ASP A 543 12.48 -22.14 -66.94
CA ASP A 543 13.63 -22.71 -67.66
C ASP A 543 14.93 -22.61 -66.83
N SER A 544 15.06 -21.58 -65.99
CA SER A 544 16.23 -21.34 -65.15
C SER A 544 16.24 -22.14 -63.83
N LEU A 545 15.07 -22.43 -63.25
CA LEU A 545 14.92 -23.08 -61.93
C LEU A 545 14.81 -24.61 -62.01
N GLY A 546 14.45 -25.17 -63.18
CA GLY A 546 14.24 -26.60 -63.38
C GLY A 546 12.80 -27.06 -63.06
N PRO A 547 12.51 -28.38 -63.00
CA PRO A 547 11.16 -28.88 -62.80
C PRO A 547 10.62 -28.52 -61.40
N ALA A 548 9.36 -28.06 -61.33
CA ALA A 548 8.68 -27.71 -60.09
C ALA A 548 8.09 -28.95 -59.40
N GLU A 549 7.97 -28.92 -58.08
CA GLU A 549 7.11 -29.86 -57.33
C GLU A 549 5.65 -29.41 -57.49
N GLU A 550 4.84 -30.19 -58.19
CA GLU A 550 3.39 -29.98 -58.29
C GLU A 550 2.70 -30.77 -57.16
N ARG A 551 2.12 -30.08 -56.18
CA ARG A 551 1.22 -30.69 -55.19
C ARG A 551 -0.20 -30.22 -55.42
N GLN A 552 -1.12 -31.17 -55.55
CA GLN A 552 -2.56 -30.91 -55.42
C GLN A 552 -2.91 -30.79 -53.95
N ASP A 553 -2.69 -29.62 -53.36
CA ASP A 553 -3.25 -29.30 -52.04
C ASP A 553 -4.64 -28.67 -52.24
N ASN A 554 -5.55 -28.84 -51.27
CA ASN A 554 -6.93 -28.31 -51.25
C ASN A 554 -7.00 -26.77 -51.16
N GLU A 555 -6.02 -26.05 -51.71
CA GLU A 555 -6.07 -24.60 -51.85
C GLU A 555 -6.70 -24.19 -53.18
N PRO A 556 -7.43 -23.06 -53.23
CA PRO A 556 -8.15 -22.63 -54.43
C PRO A 556 -7.26 -22.17 -55.60
N GLU A 557 -5.93 -22.09 -55.44
CA GLU A 557 -5.00 -21.62 -56.49
C GLU A 557 -3.84 -22.60 -56.74
N GLU A 558 -3.58 -22.94 -58.02
CA GLU A 558 -2.39 -23.70 -58.42
C GLU A 558 -1.11 -22.87 -58.19
N LYS A 559 -0.15 -23.45 -57.47
CA LYS A 559 1.15 -22.84 -57.14
C LYS A 559 2.28 -23.76 -57.59
N LYS A 560 3.29 -23.23 -58.27
CA LYS A 560 4.54 -23.97 -58.57
C LYS A 560 5.54 -23.72 -57.46
N ARG A 561 6.07 -24.81 -56.88
CA ARG A 561 7.01 -24.77 -55.75
C ARG A 561 8.36 -25.40 -56.14
N TRP A 562 9.45 -24.81 -55.70
CA TRP A 562 10.78 -25.43 -55.68
C TRP A 562 11.35 -25.35 -54.28
N SER A 563 12.01 -26.42 -53.83
CA SER A 563 12.64 -26.52 -52.53
C SER A 563 14.13 -26.84 -52.69
N PHE A 564 14.98 -26.10 -51.99
CA PHE A 564 16.43 -26.30 -52.02
C PHE A 564 16.95 -26.38 -50.59
N ARG A 565 17.62 -27.49 -50.24
CA ARG A 565 18.24 -27.62 -48.93
C ARG A 565 19.48 -26.75 -48.82
N SER A 566 19.54 -25.91 -47.80
CA SER A 566 20.77 -25.18 -47.47
C SER A 566 21.83 -26.15 -46.95
N PRO A 567 23.09 -26.07 -47.42
CA PRO A 567 24.19 -26.86 -46.87
C PRO A 567 24.69 -26.35 -45.51
N ILE A 568 24.34 -25.11 -45.14
CA ILE A 568 24.93 -24.39 -43.99
C ILE A 568 23.97 -24.32 -42.79
N ALA A 569 22.65 -24.28 -43.05
CA ALA A 569 21.62 -24.28 -42.02
C ALA A 569 20.67 -25.46 -42.23
N LYS A 570 20.13 -26.06 -41.15
CA LYS A 570 19.02 -27.04 -41.23
C LYS A 570 17.71 -26.35 -41.66
N GLN A 571 17.74 -25.60 -42.75
CA GLN A 571 16.69 -24.76 -43.30
C GLN A 571 16.51 -25.12 -44.78
N GLU A 572 15.28 -24.99 -45.27
CA GLU A 572 14.91 -25.24 -46.64
C GLU A 572 14.51 -23.92 -47.30
N LEU A 573 15.15 -23.58 -48.40
CA LEU A 573 14.78 -22.42 -49.20
C LEU A 573 13.64 -22.83 -50.12
N GLU A 574 12.45 -22.27 -49.89
CA GLU A 574 11.30 -22.43 -50.76
C GLU A 574 11.18 -21.25 -51.74
N PHE A 575 10.89 -21.60 -52.99
CA PHE A 575 10.53 -20.69 -54.07
C PHE A 575 9.09 -20.96 -54.46
N LEU A 576 8.27 -19.91 -54.46
CA LEU A 576 6.84 -20.00 -54.77
C LEU A 576 6.49 -19.02 -55.89
N ILE A 577 5.87 -19.54 -56.95
CA ILE A 577 5.30 -18.76 -58.05
C ILE A 577 3.83 -19.18 -58.22
N PRO A 578 2.85 -18.33 -57.85
CA PRO A 578 1.45 -18.58 -58.14
C PRO A 578 1.21 -18.57 -59.65
N VAL A 579 0.34 -19.47 -60.13
CA VAL A 579 0.02 -19.53 -61.56
C VAL A 579 -0.80 -18.31 -62.00
N SER A 580 -1.74 -17.86 -61.16
CA SER A 580 -2.67 -16.74 -61.41
C SER A 580 -2.08 -15.34 -61.16
N GLN A 581 -1.07 -15.20 -60.30
CA GLN A 581 -0.57 -13.90 -59.85
C GLN A 581 0.86 -13.64 -60.32
N PRO A 582 1.24 -12.39 -60.65
CA PRO A 582 2.59 -12.08 -61.07
C PRO A 582 3.47 -11.75 -59.85
N LEU A 583 3.64 -12.74 -58.97
CA LEU A 583 4.42 -12.66 -57.72
C LEU A 583 5.45 -13.80 -57.68
N ILE A 584 6.67 -13.50 -57.29
CA ILE A 584 7.70 -14.49 -56.92
C ILE A 584 8.03 -14.31 -55.45
N THR A 585 8.01 -15.40 -54.68
CA THR A 585 8.39 -15.41 -53.28
C THR A 585 9.58 -16.34 -53.05
N PHE A 586 10.58 -15.84 -52.34
CA PHE A 586 11.69 -16.60 -51.78
C PHE A 586 11.52 -16.60 -50.27
N ALA A 587 11.55 -17.77 -49.64
CA ALA A 587 11.41 -17.88 -48.18
C ALA A 587 12.33 -18.97 -47.62
N LEU A 588 13.08 -18.64 -46.58
CA LEU A 588 13.77 -19.62 -45.76
C LEU A 588 12.76 -20.21 -44.77
N MET A 589 12.34 -21.44 -45.03
CA MET A 589 11.53 -22.21 -44.11
C MET A 589 12.43 -22.79 -43.02
N SER A 590 12.32 -22.23 -41.81
CA SER A 590 12.67 -23.00 -40.62
C SER A 590 11.63 -24.10 -40.48
N LEU A 591 12.05 -25.37 -40.33
CA LEU A 591 11.18 -26.40 -39.76
C LEU A 591 10.54 -25.81 -38.50
N GLU A 592 9.24 -25.53 -38.54
CA GLU A 592 8.58 -24.76 -37.48
C GLU A 592 8.88 -25.38 -36.12
N PRO A 593 9.40 -24.60 -35.16
CA PRO A 593 9.58 -25.11 -33.83
C PRO A 593 8.21 -25.24 -33.17
N THR A 594 7.55 -26.39 -33.34
CA THR A 594 6.41 -26.76 -32.49
C THR A 594 6.87 -26.73 -31.03
N LEU A 595 5.97 -26.46 -30.09
CA LEU A 595 6.27 -26.53 -28.64
C LEU A 595 6.95 -27.87 -28.27
N LEU A 596 6.73 -28.93 -29.04
CA LEU A 596 7.35 -30.26 -28.93
C LEU A 596 8.85 -30.27 -29.28
N SER A 597 9.27 -29.44 -30.24
CA SER A 597 10.65 -29.38 -30.77
C SER A 597 11.55 -28.39 -30.01
N MET A 598 10.98 -27.57 -29.12
CA MET A 598 11.76 -26.69 -28.26
C MET A 598 12.69 -27.48 -27.34
N PRO A 599 13.93 -26.99 -27.08
CA PRO A 599 14.81 -27.57 -26.08
C PRO A 599 14.11 -27.65 -24.71
N ASP A 600 14.41 -28.68 -23.94
CA ASP A 600 13.81 -28.88 -22.61
C ASP A 600 14.02 -27.66 -21.69
N VAL A 601 15.12 -26.90 -21.86
CA VAL A 601 15.40 -25.67 -21.10
C VAL A 601 14.35 -24.58 -21.36
N VAL A 602 13.91 -24.43 -22.61
CA VAL A 602 12.90 -23.42 -22.98
C VAL A 602 11.52 -23.86 -22.50
N LYS A 603 11.21 -25.15 -22.60
CA LYS A 603 9.98 -25.73 -22.01
C LYS A 603 9.99 -25.57 -20.49
N ASP A 604 11.12 -25.83 -19.84
CA ASP A 604 11.30 -25.70 -18.39
C ASP A 604 11.06 -24.23 -17.96
N HIS A 605 11.59 -23.25 -18.70
CA HIS A 605 11.34 -21.83 -18.43
C HIS A 605 9.89 -21.41 -18.69
N LEU A 606 9.25 -21.90 -19.76
CA LEU A 606 7.83 -21.66 -20.02
C LEU A 606 6.95 -22.21 -18.89
N MET A 607 7.31 -23.35 -18.30
CA MET A 607 6.56 -23.92 -17.17
C MET A 607 6.58 -23.01 -15.93
N GLU A 608 7.55 -22.11 -15.78
CA GLU A 608 7.60 -21.15 -14.65
C GLU A 608 6.48 -20.11 -14.71
N TYR A 609 5.91 -19.87 -15.90
CA TYR A 609 4.84 -18.89 -16.14
C TYR A 609 3.44 -19.51 -16.15
N LEU A 610 3.31 -20.83 -16.01
CA LEU A 610 2.02 -21.52 -16.09
C LEU A 610 1.47 -21.80 -14.70
N ASN A 611 0.19 -21.50 -14.50
CA ASN A 611 -0.52 -21.89 -13.29
C ASN A 611 -1.02 -23.35 -13.38
N TYR A 612 -1.56 -23.88 -12.27
CA TYR A 612 -2.09 -25.25 -12.23
C TYR A 612 -3.14 -25.55 -13.31
N ILE A 613 -3.99 -24.59 -13.65
CA ILE A 613 -5.07 -24.76 -14.64
C ILE A 613 -4.47 -24.93 -16.03
N ASP A 614 -3.46 -24.12 -16.36
CA ASP A 614 -2.73 -24.21 -17.62
C ASP A 614 -1.95 -25.52 -17.74
N ILE A 615 -1.31 -25.96 -16.65
CA ILE A 615 -0.66 -27.28 -16.56
C ILE A 615 -1.69 -28.41 -16.77
N ALA A 616 -2.86 -28.32 -16.14
CA ALA A 616 -3.92 -29.31 -16.29
C ALA A 616 -4.51 -29.34 -17.71
N ARG A 617 -4.64 -28.17 -18.37
CA ARG A 617 -5.03 -28.03 -19.77
C ARG A 617 -3.98 -28.65 -20.70
N LEU A 618 -2.70 -28.31 -20.52
CA LEU A 618 -1.58 -28.89 -21.30
C LEU A 618 -1.45 -30.40 -21.14
N ARG A 619 -1.75 -30.95 -19.96
CA ARG A 619 -1.76 -32.41 -19.75
C ARG A 619 -2.81 -33.13 -20.60
N LYS A 620 -3.88 -32.42 -20.99
CA LYS A 620 -4.97 -32.93 -21.83
C LYS A 620 -4.70 -32.77 -23.33
N THR A 621 -3.70 -32.00 -23.77
CA THR A 621 -3.45 -31.75 -25.20
C THR A 621 -2.84 -32.93 -25.93
N CYS A 622 -1.66 -33.43 -25.50
CA CYS A 622 -1.00 -34.55 -26.18
C CYS A 622 -0.20 -35.47 -25.25
N HIS A 623 0.10 -36.69 -25.74
CA HIS A 623 0.85 -37.71 -24.98
C HIS A 623 2.27 -37.27 -24.61
N VAL A 624 2.94 -36.51 -25.48
CA VAL A 624 4.32 -36.05 -25.24
C VAL A 624 4.36 -35.01 -24.12
N PHE A 625 3.48 -34.01 -24.12
CA PHE A 625 3.37 -33.07 -23.00
C PHE A 625 2.91 -33.76 -21.72
N ARG A 626 1.96 -34.69 -21.80
CA ARG A 626 1.55 -35.48 -20.63
C ARG A 626 2.72 -36.25 -20.02
N GLN A 627 3.57 -36.85 -20.84
CA GLN A 627 4.76 -37.58 -20.37
C GLN A 627 5.84 -36.63 -19.84
N TYR A 628 6.07 -35.50 -20.52
CA TYR A 628 6.98 -34.45 -20.07
C TYR A 628 6.55 -33.87 -18.70
N LEU A 629 5.28 -33.51 -18.54
CA LEU A 629 4.70 -33.03 -17.27
C LEU A 629 4.74 -34.10 -16.17
N HIS A 630 4.59 -35.38 -16.53
CA HIS A 630 4.70 -36.49 -15.59
C HIS A 630 6.14 -36.71 -15.10
N LEU A 631 7.13 -36.51 -15.98
CA LEU A 631 8.55 -36.63 -15.65
C LEU A 631 9.09 -35.41 -14.90
N LYS A 632 8.72 -34.20 -15.33
CA LYS A 632 9.24 -32.92 -14.79
C LYS A 632 8.47 -32.43 -13.58
N LEU A 633 7.16 -32.72 -13.50
CA LEU A 633 6.26 -32.27 -12.43
C LEU A 633 6.39 -30.75 -12.19
N PRO A 634 6.02 -29.88 -13.15
CA PRO A 634 6.16 -28.44 -12.95
C PRO A 634 5.32 -27.95 -11.77
N ASP A 635 5.76 -26.83 -11.20
CA ASP A 635 5.16 -26.25 -10.01
C ASP A 635 3.78 -25.63 -10.32
N ALA A 636 2.80 -25.87 -9.47
CA ALA A 636 1.44 -25.32 -9.60
C ALA A 636 1.39 -23.82 -9.25
N ASN A 637 2.34 -23.33 -8.42
CA ASN A 637 2.50 -21.94 -7.99
C ASN A 637 1.18 -21.25 -7.52
N ILE A 638 0.30 -22.00 -6.84
CA ILE A 638 -0.95 -21.43 -6.32
C ILE A 638 -0.66 -20.68 -5.02
N HIS A 639 -0.99 -19.39 -4.97
CA HIS A 639 -0.71 -18.52 -3.83
C HIS A 639 -1.44 -18.98 -2.55
N SER A 640 -2.76 -19.15 -2.62
CA SER A 640 -3.60 -19.57 -1.48
C SER A 640 -4.61 -20.64 -1.90
N ILE A 641 -4.73 -21.71 -1.11
CA ILE A 641 -5.64 -22.83 -1.36
C ILE A 641 -6.56 -23.01 -0.17
N HIS A 642 -7.87 -23.00 -0.37
CA HIS A 642 -8.87 -23.21 0.67
C HIS A 642 -9.69 -24.46 0.32
N VAL A 643 -9.77 -25.40 1.25
CA VAL A 643 -10.59 -26.60 1.15
C VAL A 643 -11.70 -26.49 2.19
N CYS A 644 -12.94 -26.38 1.73
CA CYS A 644 -14.11 -26.22 2.60
C CYS A 644 -15.06 -27.41 2.45
N GLN A 645 -15.57 -27.92 3.57
CA GLN A 645 -16.63 -28.92 3.58
C GLN A 645 -17.99 -28.25 3.67
N ASN A 646 -18.90 -28.65 2.80
CA ASN A 646 -20.33 -28.35 2.88
C ASN A 646 -21.11 -29.66 3.17
N GLU A 647 -22.41 -29.57 3.46
CA GLU A 647 -23.21 -30.75 3.84
C GLU A 647 -23.19 -31.86 2.78
N GLU A 648 -23.28 -31.48 1.51
CA GLU A 648 -23.35 -32.38 0.36
C GLU A 648 -22.32 -32.06 -0.74
N SER A 649 -21.30 -31.24 -0.42
CA SER A 649 -20.24 -30.92 -1.38
C SER A 649 -18.90 -30.61 -0.71
N MET A 650 -17.84 -30.66 -1.52
CA MET A 650 -16.50 -30.21 -1.15
C MET A 650 -16.09 -29.05 -2.07
N GLU A 651 -15.61 -27.96 -1.49
CA GLU A 651 -15.11 -26.81 -2.24
C GLU A 651 -13.60 -26.74 -2.19
N LEU A 652 -13.00 -26.44 -3.35
CA LEU A 652 -11.59 -26.14 -3.53
C LEU A 652 -11.48 -24.74 -4.17
N ASN A 653 -11.07 -23.76 -3.37
CA ASN A 653 -10.99 -22.36 -3.76
C ASN A 653 -9.52 -21.94 -3.89
N PHE A 654 -9.16 -21.32 -5.01
CA PHE A 654 -7.83 -20.75 -5.26
C PHE A 654 -7.89 -19.23 -5.22
N ARG A 655 -7.01 -18.59 -4.44
CA ARG A 655 -7.01 -17.13 -4.23
C ARG A 655 -5.71 -16.47 -4.65
N ALA A 656 -5.80 -15.27 -5.23
CA ALA A 656 -4.69 -14.33 -5.42
C ALA A 656 -4.76 -13.26 -4.30
N GLY A 657 -3.99 -13.45 -3.23
CA GLY A 657 -3.99 -12.49 -2.11
C GLY A 657 -5.30 -12.49 -1.29
N LEU A 658 -5.63 -11.33 -0.71
CA LEU A 658 -6.67 -11.18 0.32
C LEU A 658 -8.10 -10.92 -0.20
N HIS A 659 -8.29 -10.63 -1.49
CA HIS A 659 -9.59 -10.11 -1.96
C HIS A 659 -10.17 -10.74 -3.24
N GLU A 660 -9.50 -11.70 -3.89
CA GLU A 660 -9.99 -12.29 -5.16
C GLU A 660 -9.88 -13.83 -5.20
N ASP A 661 -11.03 -14.50 -5.39
CA ASP A 661 -11.11 -15.93 -5.74
C ASP A 661 -10.85 -16.09 -7.24
N LEU A 662 -9.72 -16.70 -7.61
CA LEU A 662 -9.32 -16.94 -9.00
C LEU A 662 -10.16 -18.04 -9.66
N LEU A 663 -10.42 -19.11 -8.90
CA LEU A 663 -11.16 -20.26 -9.36
C LEU A 663 -11.75 -20.98 -8.13
N LYS A 664 -13.05 -21.24 -8.20
CA LYS A 664 -13.80 -22.08 -7.27
C LYS A 664 -14.17 -23.39 -7.98
N ILE A 665 -13.77 -24.52 -7.42
CA ILE A 665 -14.20 -25.85 -7.87
C ILE A 665 -15.04 -26.47 -6.75
N GLU A 666 -16.25 -26.89 -7.07
CA GLU A 666 -17.16 -27.55 -6.15
C GLU A 666 -17.45 -28.98 -6.63
N TYR A 667 -17.25 -29.95 -5.74
CA TYR A 667 -17.51 -31.37 -5.95
C TYR A 667 -18.77 -31.73 -5.17
N LYS A 668 -19.92 -31.76 -5.85
CA LYS A 668 -21.22 -32.01 -5.25
C LYS A 668 -21.62 -33.47 -5.36
N LYS A 669 -22.37 -33.92 -4.37
CA LYS A 669 -23.07 -35.21 -4.37
C LYS A 669 -24.36 -35.07 -5.18
N GLU A 670 -24.54 -35.95 -6.16
CA GLU A 670 -25.78 -36.04 -6.94
C GLU A 670 -26.63 -37.26 -6.50
N PHE A 671 -27.76 -37.49 -7.17
CA PHE A 671 -28.61 -38.66 -6.92
C PHE A 671 -27.81 -39.98 -7.09
N GLY A 672 -27.47 -40.64 -5.97
CA GLY A 672 -26.70 -41.87 -5.92
C GLY A 672 -25.31 -41.68 -5.30
N ASP A 673 -24.31 -42.39 -5.84
CA ASP A 673 -22.87 -42.22 -5.53
C ASP A 673 -22.15 -41.35 -6.59
N GLU A 674 -22.89 -40.75 -7.52
CA GLU A 674 -22.32 -39.92 -8.59
C GLU A 674 -21.90 -38.53 -8.09
N CYS A 675 -20.85 -37.99 -8.69
CA CYS A 675 -20.30 -36.67 -8.40
C CYS A 675 -20.52 -35.71 -9.56
N SER A 676 -21.04 -34.52 -9.28
CA SER A 676 -20.96 -33.38 -10.19
C SER A 676 -19.84 -32.44 -9.75
N ILE A 677 -19.02 -32.02 -10.72
CA ILE A 677 -17.90 -31.09 -10.52
C ILE A 677 -18.25 -29.81 -11.26
N GLU A 678 -18.35 -28.72 -10.51
CA GLU A 678 -18.63 -27.39 -11.04
C GLU A 678 -17.41 -26.48 -10.85
N ALA A 679 -17.02 -25.76 -11.89
CA ALA A 679 -15.91 -24.80 -11.82
C ALA A 679 -16.36 -23.42 -12.30
N ASN A 680 -16.09 -22.38 -11.50
CA ASN A 680 -16.47 -20.99 -11.75
C ASN A 680 -15.24 -20.05 -11.74
N TYR A 681 -15.17 -19.16 -12.74
CA TYR A 681 -14.12 -18.15 -12.93
C TYR A 681 -14.71 -16.74 -12.75
N GLN A 682 -14.05 -15.83 -12.02
CA GLN A 682 -14.64 -14.52 -11.70
C GLN A 682 -14.63 -13.46 -12.82
N GLN A 683 -14.37 -13.82 -14.08
CA GLN A 683 -14.50 -12.88 -15.21
C GLN A 683 -15.48 -13.34 -16.30
N GLU A 684 -16.00 -14.55 -16.19
CA GLU A 684 -16.98 -15.09 -17.13
C GLU A 684 -17.99 -15.93 -16.34
N ASN A 685 -19.29 -15.75 -16.56
CA ASN A 685 -20.36 -16.61 -16.00
C ASN A 685 -20.32 -18.04 -16.59
N ILE A 686 -19.13 -18.57 -16.87
CA ILE A 686 -18.91 -19.88 -17.46
C ILE A 686 -18.79 -20.88 -16.31
N GLN A 687 -19.90 -21.57 -16.06
CA GLN A 687 -19.95 -22.75 -15.22
C GLN A 687 -19.57 -23.96 -16.08
N ILE A 688 -18.44 -24.60 -15.76
CA ILE A 688 -18.08 -25.88 -16.39
C ILE A 688 -18.57 -26.99 -15.49
N VAL A 689 -19.55 -27.78 -15.96
CA VAL A 689 -20.08 -28.94 -15.25
C VAL A 689 -19.52 -30.23 -15.86
N ARG A 690 -18.97 -31.11 -15.02
CA ARG A 690 -18.55 -32.47 -15.40
C ARG A 690 -19.16 -33.47 -14.42
N THR A 691 -19.55 -34.64 -14.90
CA THR A 691 -20.06 -35.73 -14.05
C THR A 691 -19.03 -36.87 -13.98
N ASP A 692 -18.93 -37.51 -12.82
CA ASP A 692 -18.10 -38.70 -12.56
C ASP A 692 -18.93 -39.72 -11.78
N GLU A 693 -18.87 -40.99 -12.17
CA GLU A 693 -19.66 -42.07 -11.55
C GLU A 693 -19.17 -42.45 -10.14
N ARG A 694 -18.01 -41.92 -9.73
CA ARG A 694 -17.42 -42.16 -8.41
C ARG A 694 -17.92 -41.17 -7.38
N ASN A 695 -17.86 -41.58 -6.12
CA ASN A 695 -18.19 -40.74 -4.98
C ASN A 695 -17.38 -39.44 -4.97
N TYR A 696 -18.05 -38.31 -4.73
CA TYR A 696 -17.47 -36.97 -4.76
C TYR A 696 -16.22 -36.81 -3.87
N LEU A 697 -16.15 -37.50 -2.73
CA LEU A 697 -14.99 -37.49 -1.85
C LEU A 697 -13.78 -38.16 -2.50
N ASP A 698 -13.97 -39.27 -3.20
CA ASP A 698 -12.89 -39.97 -3.90
C ASP A 698 -12.37 -39.15 -5.08
N VAL A 699 -13.28 -38.49 -5.81
CA VAL A 699 -12.95 -37.59 -6.92
C VAL A 699 -12.14 -36.40 -6.39
N PHE A 700 -12.62 -35.72 -5.35
CA PHE A 700 -11.90 -34.64 -4.68
C PHE A 700 -10.53 -35.09 -4.18
N CYS A 701 -10.45 -36.23 -3.48
CA CYS A 701 -9.19 -36.76 -2.94
C CYS A 701 -8.14 -36.96 -4.03
N ASN A 702 -8.54 -37.50 -5.17
CA ASN A 702 -7.65 -37.77 -6.28
C ASN A 702 -7.12 -36.47 -6.92
N ASP A 703 -8.00 -35.49 -7.12
CA ASP A 703 -7.64 -34.19 -7.70
C ASP A 703 -6.77 -33.37 -6.73
N PHE A 704 -7.14 -33.33 -5.46
CA PHE A 704 -6.37 -32.65 -4.42
C PHE A 704 -4.99 -33.28 -4.22
N ARG A 705 -4.89 -34.62 -4.21
CA ARG A 705 -3.59 -35.32 -4.20
C ARG A 705 -2.72 -34.95 -5.39
N MET A 706 -3.32 -34.82 -6.58
CA MET A 706 -2.58 -34.38 -7.76
C MET A 706 -2.09 -32.94 -7.62
N LEU A 707 -2.93 -32.04 -7.10
CA LEU A 707 -2.57 -30.65 -6.84
C LEU A 707 -1.40 -30.52 -5.86
N LEU A 708 -1.44 -31.24 -4.73
CA LEU A 708 -0.36 -31.23 -3.74
C LEU A 708 0.99 -31.72 -4.31
N LYS A 709 0.99 -32.64 -5.29
CA LYS A 709 2.23 -33.08 -5.97
C LYS A 709 2.88 -31.99 -6.82
N HIS A 710 2.05 -31.11 -7.38
CA HIS A 710 2.52 -30.02 -8.22
C HIS A 710 2.84 -28.77 -7.40
N GLN A 711 2.31 -28.60 -6.19
CA GLN A 711 2.62 -27.43 -5.35
C GLN A 711 4.00 -27.56 -4.66
N LYS A 712 5.06 -27.05 -5.28
CA LYS A 712 6.46 -27.19 -4.82
C LYS A 712 7.06 -25.91 -4.23
N SER A 713 6.62 -24.74 -4.68
CA SER A 713 7.07 -23.43 -4.19
C SER A 713 6.51 -23.10 -2.81
N ILE A 714 7.22 -22.21 -2.12
CA ILE A 714 6.68 -21.56 -0.93
C ILE A 714 5.49 -20.73 -1.38
N SER A 715 4.30 -21.10 -0.91
CA SER A 715 3.06 -20.39 -1.19
C SER A 715 2.49 -19.79 0.09
N HIS A 716 1.57 -18.84 -0.03
CA HIS A 716 1.11 -18.08 1.12
C HIS A 716 0.28 -18.94 2.06
N GLU A 717 -0.88 -19.44 1.62
CA GLU A 717 -1.84 -20.05 2.55
C GLU A 717 -2.32 -21.45 2.11
N LEU A 718 -2.62 -22.29 3.10
CA LEU A 718 -3.45 -23.48 2.96
C LEU A 718 -4.46 -23.52 4.10
N ALA A 719 -5.75 -23.50 3.74
CA ALA A 719 -6.86 -23.55 4.69
C ALA A 719 -7.65 -24.86 4.55
N PHE A 720 -7.97 -25.48 5.68
CA PHE A 720 -8.89 -26.61 5.79
C PHE A 720 -10.03 -26.24 6.75
N ILE A 721 -11.25 -26.19 6.24
CA ILE A 721 -12.44 -25.74 6.97
C ILE A 721 -13.46 -26.89 6.97
N ALA A 722 -13.54 -27.61 8.10
CA ALA A 722 -14.51 -28.68 8.30
C ALA A 722 -15.86 -28.13 8.78
N LEU A 723 -16.94 -28.89 8.60
CA LEU A 723 -18.22 -28.60 9.26
C LEU A 723 -18.11 -28.77 10.79
N GLU A 724 -19.00 -28.11 11.52
CA GLU A 724 -19.06 -28.23 12.98
C GLU A 724 -19.61 -29.60 13.43
N ALA A 725 -20.50 -30.20 12.64
CA ALA A 725 -21.15 -31.47 12.94
C ALA A 725 -20.14 -32.62 13.20
N PRO A 726 -20.14 -33.27 14.39
CA PRO A 726 -19.07 -34.18 14.81
C PRO A 726 -18.75 -35.34 13.85
N GLU A 727 -19.77 -36.00 13.30
CA GLU A 727 -19.58 -37.13 12.38
C GLU A 727 -18.96 -36.69 11.05
N LYS A 728 -19.46 -35.59 10.47
CA LYS A 728 -18.98 -35.01 9.21
C LYS A 728 -17.58 -34.43 9.33
N ARG A 729 -17.30 -33.80 10.48
CA ARG A 729 -15.98 -33.28 10.84
C ARG A 729 -14.93 -34.39 10.93
N ALA A 730 -15.26 -35.51 11.57
CA ALA A 730 -14.37 -36.66 11.66
C ALA A 730 -14.07 -37.26 10.27
N GLU A 731 -15.11 -37.43 9.44
CA GLU A 731 -14.98 -37.90 8.05
C GLU A 731 -14.04 -37.00 7.22
N PHE A 732 -14.19 -35.68 7.34
CA PHE A 732 -13.33 -34.71 6.66
C PHE A 732 -11.86 -34.83 7.07
N TRP A 733 -11.56 -34.87 8.38
CA TRP A 733 -10.18 -34.94 8.83
C TRP A 733 -9.53 -36.29 8.53
N ASP A 734 -10.28 -37.40 8.58
CA ASP A 734 -9.81 -38.71 8.13
C ASP A 734 -9.49 -38.72 6.64
N MET A 735 -10.33 -38.07 5.84
CA MET A 735 -10.11 -37.88 4.41
C MET A 735 -8.83 -37.06 4.15
N ILE A 736 -8.65 -35.90 4.79
CA ILE A 736 -7.44 -35.08 4.63
C ILE A 736 -6.19 -35.86 5.02
N ARG A 737 -6.20 -36.57 6.16
CA ARG A 737 -5.10 -37.46 6.58
C ARG A 737 -4.78 -38.52 5.54
N LYS A 738 -5.81 -39.16 4.98
CA LYS A 738 -5.66 -40.17 3.92
C LYS A 738 -4.98 -39.57 2.70
N VAL A 739 -5.42 -38.39 2.23
CA VAL A 739 -4.80 -37.71 1.08
C VAL A 739 -3.33 -37.39 1.33
N LEU A 740 -2.98 -36.86 2.51
CA LEU A 740 -1.60 -36.53 2.87
C LEU A 740 -0.71 -37.78 2.92
N ARG A 741 -1.15 -38.85 3.56
CA ARG A 741 -0.45 -40.14 3.62
C ARG A 741 -0.27 -40.76 2.24
N ASP A 742 -1.31 -40.78 1.42
CA ASP A 742 -1.26 -41.35 0.08
C ASP A 742 -0.32 -40.54 -0.83
N THR A 743 -0.29 -39.21 -0.66
CA THR A 743 0.63 -38.32 -1.39
C THR A 743 2.08 -38.60 -1.02
N GLU A 744 2.39 -38.72 0.27
CA GLU A 744 3.71 -39.12 0.78
C GLU A 744 4.14 -40.49 0.24
N ALA A 745 3.26 -41.50 0.34
CA ALA A 745 3.53 -42.86 -0.16
C ALA A 745 3.83 -42.89 -1.66
N THR A 746 3.20 -42.02 -2.45
CA THR A 746 3.43 -41.96 -3.90
C THR A 746 4.75 -41.30 -4.28
N THR A 747 5.18 -40.30 -3.50
CA THR A 747 6.38 -39.52 -3.81
C THR A 747 7.65 -40.17 -3.27
N GLY A 748 7.51 -41.12 -2.34
CA GLY A 748 8.64 -41.81 -1.70
C GLY A 748 9.50 -40.89 -0.83
N LYS A 749 9.02 -39.67 -0.55
CA LYS A 749 9.67 -38.65 0.27
C LYS A 749 8.67 -38.12 1.28
N LYS A 750 9.16 -37.71 2.45
CA LYS A 750 8.34 -37.03 3.45
C LYS A 750 7.68 -35.81 2.81
N LEU A 751 6.36 -35.75 2.85
CA LEU A 751 5.61 -34.62 2.32
C LEU A 751 5.78 -33.43 3.29
N LEU A 752 6.38 -32.35 2.79
CA LEU A 752 6.57 -31.09 3.51
C LEU A 752 5.95 -29.96 2.69
N LEU A 753 4.74 -29.56 3.07
CA LEU A 753 3.99 -28.48 2.46
C LEU A 753 4.63 -27.14 2.83
N ARG A 754 5.19 -26.46 1.82
CA ARG A 754 5.89 -25.18 1.99
C ARG A 754 4.89 -24.02 1.97
N LYS A 755 4.31 -23.72 3.13
CA LYS A 755 3.27 -22.70 3.31
C LYS A 755 3.68 -21.67 4.36
N ARG A 756 3.34 -20.40 4.14
CA ARG A 756 3.58 -19.31 5.12
C ARG A 756 2.49 -19.23 6.18
N SER A 757 1.25 -19.54 5.81
CA SER A 757 0.07 -19.53 6.67
C SER A 757 -0.65 -20.87 6.58
N VAL A 758 -1.08 -21.39 7.72
CA VAL A 758 -2.00 -22.53 7.79
C VAL A 758 -3.22 -22.15 8.62
N ILE A 759 -4.41 -22.39 8.05
CA ILE A 759 -5.69 -22.20 8.74
C ILE A 759 -6.38 -23.55 8.84
N LEU A 760 -6.61 -24.01 10.06
CA LEU A 760 -7.36 -25.23 10.32
C LEU A 760 -8.55 -24.86 11.21
N ARG A 761 -9.78 -25.17 10.77
CA ARG A 761 -11.00 -24.89 11.54
C ARG A 761 -11.78 -26.14 11.90
N ASN A 762 -12.39 -26.14 13.08
CA ASN A 762 -13.19 -27.24 13.63
C ASN A 762 -12.36 -28.53 13.78
N LEU A 763 -11.25 -28.46 14.54
CA LEU A 763 -10.39 -29.61 14.82
C LEU A 763 -10.57 -30.18 16.22
N LEU A 764 -10.24 -31.45 16.40
CA LEU A 764 -9.87 -32.00 17.68
C LEU A 764 -8.35 -31.88 17.90
N ALA A 765 -7.90 -31.82 19.16
CA ALA A 765 -6.48 -31.73 19.49
C ALA A 765 -5.60 -32.80 18.79
N PRO A 766 -6.01 -34.09 18.68
CA PRO A 766 -5.24 -35.10 17.94
C PRO A 766 -5.08 -34.79 16.45
N ASP A 767 -6.04 -34.10 15.82
CA ASP A 767 -5.99 -33.77 14.40
C ASP A 767 -4.83 -32.82 14.11
N VAL A 768 -4.60 -31.83 14.99
CA VAL A 768 -3.47 -30.89 14.91
C VAL A 768 -2.14 -31.63 14.84
N PHE A 769 -1.90 -32.55 15.78
CA PHE A 769 -0.66 -33.33 15.83
C PHE A 769 -0.51 -34.29 14.64
N SER A 770 -1.61 -34.70 14.01
CA SER A 770 -1.58 -35.56 12.83
C SER A 770 -1.33 -34.81 11.52
N ILE A 771 -1.65 -33.50 11.47
CA ILE A 771 -1.65 -32.70 10.25
C ILE A 771 -0.47 -31.74 10.20
N LEU A 772 -0.17 -31.03 11.29
CA LEU A 772 0.90 -30.04 11.31
C LEU A 772 2.28 -30.60 10.88
N PRO A 773 2.65 -31.86 11.22
CA PRO A 773 3.91 -32.45 10.76
C PRO A 773 4.10 -32.59 9.24
N TYR A 774 3.02 -32.45 8.46
CA TYR A 774 3.08 -32.41 7.00
C TYR A 774 3.46 -31.04 6.44
N PHE A 775 3.59 -30.00 7.27
CA PHE A 775 4.03 -28.67 6.87
C PHE A 775 5.53 -28.50 7.09
N ASP A 776 6.18 -27.72 6.22
CA ASP A 776 7.57 -27.33 6.43
C ASP A 776 7.66 -26.24 7.51
N ALA A 777 8.19 -26.59 8.69
CA ALA A 777 8.33 -25.69 9.81
C ALA A 777 9.15 -24.43 9.48
N SER A 778 10.13 -24.52 8.58
CA SER A 778 11.01 -23.38 8.23
C SER A 778 10.31 -22.32 7.37
N CYS A 779 9.20 -22.67 6.73
CA CYS A 779 8.46 -21.78 5.85
C CYS A 779 7.25 -21.12 6.55
N LEU A 780 6.82 -21.68 7.68
CA LEU A 780 5.56 -21.33 8.34
C LEU A 780 5.72 -20.13 9.27
N GLN A 781 5.00 -19.05 8.97
CA GLN A 781 4.99 -17.79 9.71
C GLN A 781 3.73 -17.64 10.57
N MET A 782 2.59 -18.15 10.10
CA MET A 782 1.30 -18.03 10.77
C MET A 782 0.61 -19.39 10.95
N ILE A 783 0.09 -19.62 12.15
CA ILE A 783 -0.82 -20.74 12.45
C ILE A 783 -2.14 -20.17 12.96
N ASN A 784 -3.26 -20.61 12.40
CA ASN A 784 -4.60 -20.34 12.90
C ASN A 784 -5.35 -21.66 13.09
N LEU A 785 -5.55 -22.06 14.35
CA LEU A 785 -6.26 -23.27 14.74
C LEU A 785 -7.54 -22.89 15.48
N THR A 786 -8.65 -23.47 15.06
CA THR A 786 -9.94 -23.35 15.75
C THR A 786 -10.43 -24.73 16.17
N GLY A 787 -10.57 -24.94 17.47
CA GLY A 787 -11.14 -26.16 18.06
C GLY A 787 -12.67 -26.16 18.04
N GLU A 788 -13.27 -27.16 18.67
CA GLU A 788 -14.73 -27.28 18.81
C GLU A 788 -15.33 -26.07 19.55
N GLU A 789 -16.40 -25.50 19.00
CA GLU A 789 -17.07 -24.34 19.59
C GLU A 789 -17.59 -24.63 21.01
N GLY A 790 -17.34 -23.69 21.93
CA GLY A 790 -17.76 -23.79 23.32
C GLY A 790 -16.97 -24.78 24.19
N VAL A 791 -15.90 -25.39 23.66
CA VAL A 791 -15.06 -26.35 24.41
C VAL A 791 -13.59 -25.94 24.36
N MET A 792 -13.07 -25.40 25.46
CA MET A 792 -11.65 -25.08 25.57
C MET A 792 -10.81 -26.33 25.81
N THR A 793 -10.10 -26.78 24.77
CA THR A 793 -9.33 -28.03 24.82
C THR A 793 -7.83 -27.76 25.05
N PRO A 794 -7.17 -28.44 26.01
CA PRO A 794 -5.73 -28.37 26.15
C PRO A 794 -4.95 -28.92 24.95
N ILE A 795 -3.93 -28.18 24.47
CA ILE A 795 -3.06 -28.60 23.35
C ILE A 795 -1.56 -28.49 23.66
N ASP A 796 -1.17 -28.99 24.84
CA ASP A 796 0.12 -28.68 25.47
C ASP A 796 1.33 -29.02 24.63
N GLY A 797 1.29 -30.15 23.91
CA GLY A 797 2.40 -30.60 23.08
C GLY A 797 2.64 -29.76 21.83
N ILE A 798 1.80 -28.76 21.51
CA ILE A 798 1.99 -27.93 20.31
C ILE A 798 3.29 -27.13 20.39
N VAL A 799 3.67 -26.70 21.59
CA VAL A 799 4.85 -25.87 21.84
C VAL A 799 6.16 -26.64 21.66
N ASP A 800 6.09 -27.97 21.74
CA ASP A 800 7.22 -28.87 21.50
C ASP A 800 7.42 -29.17 20.00
N LEU A 801 6.48 -28.77 19.14
CA LEU A 801 6.62 -28.97 17.70
C LEU A 801 7.63 -27.96 17.12
N PRO A 802 8.50 -28.39 16.17
CA PRO A 802 9.43 -27.49 15.50
C PRO A 802 8.75 -26.26 14.87
N HIS A 803 7.52 -26.45 14.38
CA HIS A 803 6.69 -25.39 13.79
C HIS A 803 6.45 -24.22 14.74
N TRP A 804 6.27 -24.50 16.03
CA TRP A 804 5.94 -23.46 17.02
C TRP A 804 7.07 -22.45 17.21
N ASN A 805 8.33 -22.89 17.09
CA ASN A 805 9.50 -22.04 17.23
C ASN A 805 9.78 -21.15 16.01
N CYS A 806 9.16 -21.44 14.87
CA CYS A 806 9.36 -20.69 13.63
C CYS A 806 8.26 -19.66 13.34
N VAL A 807 7.06 -19.84 13.92
CA VAL A 807 5.94 -18.95 13.67
C VAL A 807 6.10 -17.61 14.40
N GLU A 808 5.60 -16.56 13.76
CA GLU A 808 5.54 -15.19 14.30
C GLU A 808 4.13 -14.88 14.80
N VAL A 809 3.11 -15.50 14.20
CA VAL A 809 1.69 -15.27 14.50
C VAL A 809 1.00 -16.59 14.83
N ALA A 810 0.34 -16.68 15.98
CA ALA A 810 -0.46 -17.85 16.34
C ALA A 810 -1.84 -17.48 16.90
N THR A 811 -2.88 -18.03 16.28
CA THR A 811 -4.26 -17.97 16.76
C THR A 811 -4.73 -19.38 17.13
N LEU A 812 -5.16 -19.56 18.38
CA LEU A 812 -5.59 -20.81 19.00
C LEU A 812 -6.99 -20.62 19.61
N ASN A 813 -8.01 -20.57 18.77
CA ASN A 813 -9.40 -20.44 19.22
C ASN A 813 -9.91 -21.78 19.78
N ASN A 814 -10.60 -21.77 20.92
CA ASN A 814 -11.08 -22.95 21.65
C ASN A 814 -9.97 -23.96 22.03
N PHE A 815 -8.71 -23.52 22.00
CA PHE A 815 -7.56 -24.30 22.46
C PHE A 815 -6.81 -23.54 23.53
N SER A 816 -6.21 -24.26 24.47
CA SER A 816 -5.40 -23.65 25.52
C SER A 816 -4.03 -24.28 25.69
N ILE A 817 -3.04 -23.44 26.02
CA ILE A 817 -1.64 -23.86 26.27
C ILE A 817 -1.15 -23.45 27.67
N PRO A 818 -0.24 -24.23 28.28
CA PRO A 818 0.35 -23.88 29.58
C PRO A 818 1.58 -22.96 29.41
N LYS A 819 2.11 -22.45 30.54
CA LYS A 819 3.42 -21.76 30.64
C LYS A 819 3.61 -20.60 29.63
N VAL A 820 2.64 -19.69 29.60
CA VAL A 820 2.55 -18.56 28.67
C VAL A 820 3.88 -17.82 28.48
N LEU A 821 4.55 -17.39 29.55
CA LEU A 821 5.81 -16.62 29.45
C LEU A 821 6.92 -17.33 28.67
N GLN A 822 6.98 -18.67 28.74
CA GLN A 822 8.01 -19.44 28.04
C GLN A 822 7.61 -19.69 26.59
N ASN A 823 6.30 -19.86 26.35
CA ASN A 823 5.81 -20.45 25.11
C ASN A 823 5.33 -19.44 24.07
N ILE A 824 5.00 -18.19 24.42
CA ILE A 824 4.46 -17.23 23.44
C ILE A 824 5.33 -15.98 23.27
N THR A 825 6.42 -15.82 24.03
CA THR A 825 7.15 -14.54 24.04
C THR A 825 8.03 -14.25 22.83
N HIS A 826 8.23 -15.23 21.96
CA HIS A 826 8.85 -15.03 20.64
C HIS A 826 7.84 -14.63 19.55
N LEU A 827 6.53 -14.72 19.84
CA LEU A 827 5.48 -14.40 18.88
C LEU A 827 5.25 -12.88 18.82
N VAL A 828 5.12 -12.37 17.60
CA VAL A 828 4.68 -11.01 17.30
C VAL A 828 3.21 -10.86 17.69
N MET A 829 2.36 -11.80 17.27
CA MET A 829 0.93 -11.79 17.58
C MET A 829 0.48 -13.15 18.12
N PHE A 830 -0.28 -13.13 19.22
CA PHE A 830 -0.85 -14.33 19.81
C PHE A 830 -2.31 -14.10 20.20
N SER A 831 -3.19 -15.00 19.81
CA SER A 831 -4.58 -15.01 20.27
C SER A 831 -4.95 -16.42 20.70
N GLY A 832 -5.38 -16.64 21.93
CA GLY A 832 -5.86 -17.97 22.30
C GLY A 832 -5.99 -18.23 23.80
N GLY A 833 -6.44 -19.44 24.10
CA GLY A 833 -6.58 -19.91 25.47
C GLY A 833 -5.24 -20.07 26.18
N VAL A 834 -5.17 -19.62 27.43
CA VAL A 834 -4.00 -19.82 28.29
C VAL A 834 -4.40 -20.43 29.61
N ARG A 835 -3.52 -21.27 30.18
CA ARG A 835 -3.74 -21.88 31.50
C ARG A 835 -2.62 -21.56 32.48
N GLY A 836 -3.00 -21.29 33.73
CA GLY A 836 -2.07 -21.06 34.83
C GLY A 836 -1.29 -19.75 34.70
N ILE A 837 -1.89 -18.74 34.09
CA ILE A 837 -1.31 -17.39 34.00
C ILE A 837 -1.52 -16.65 35.33
N THR A 838 -0.48 -16.02 35.85
CA THR A 838 -0.54 -15.21 37.08
C THR A 838 -0.53 -13.71 36.77
N ALA A 839 -0.93 -12.87 37.74
CA ALA A 839 -0.85 -11.41 37.61
C ALA A 839 0.58 -10.92 37.29
N GLN A 840 1.58 -11.58 37.87
CA GLN A 840 2.99 -11.28 37.61
C GLN A 840 3.39 -11.64 36.17
N ASP A 841 2.85 -12.72 35.61
CA ASP A 841 3.08 -13.08 34.22
C ASP A 841 2.50 -12.03 33.28
N VAL A 842 1.27 -11.57 33.52
CA VAL A 842 0.62 -10.52 32.72
C VAL A 842 1.45 -9.22 32.74
N LEU A 843 2.01 -8.83 33.88
CA LEU A 843 2.93 -7.68 33.96
C LEU A 843 4.18 -7.85 33.10
N VAL A 844 4.79 -9.03 33.12
CA VAL A 844 6.01 -9.30 32.34
C VAL A 844 5.68 -9.18 30.85
N LEU A 845 4.51 -9.65 30.42
CA LEU A 845 4.05 -9.53 29.03
C LEU A 845 3.76 -8.08 28.64
N LYS A 846 3.04 -7.33 29.49
CA LYS A 846 2.81 -5.88 29.32
C LYS A 846 4.12 -5.12 29.12
N ASN A 847 5.09 -5.34 30.02
CA ASN A 847 6.38 -4.66 29.95
C ASN A 847 7.16 -5.02 28.68
N LYS A 848 7.13 -6.29 28.24
CA LYS A 848 7.76 -6.70 26.98
C LYS A 848 7.13 -5.99 25.77
N ILE A 849 5.81 -5.89 25.70
CA ILE A 849 5.09 -5.23 24.59
C ILE A 849 5.41 -3.72 24.55
N LEU A 850 5.45 -3.05 25.70
CA LEU A 850 5.77 -1.62 25.80
C LEU A 850 7.19 -1.25 25.34
N HIS A 851 8.13 -2.20 25.38
CA HIS A 851 9.55 -1.98 25.05
C HIS A 851 10.00 -2.71 23.78
N SER A 852 9.08 -3.35 23.04
CA SER A 852 9.35 -4.00 21.77
C SER A 852 9.15 -3.01 20.62
N ASP A 853 10.04 -2.99 19.63
CA ASP A 853 9.88 -2.14 18.44
C ASP A 853 8.93 -2.75 17.41
N ASP A 854 8.76 -4.08 17.42
CA ASP A 854 7.81 -4.81 16.57
C ASP A 854 6.35 -4.66 17.05
N MET A 855 5.38 -4.68 16.13
CA MET A 855 3.95 -4.50 16.43
C MET A 855 3.37 -5.74 17.12
N ASN A 856 3.31 -5.71 18.45
CA ASN A 856 2.82 -6.84 19.26
C ASN A 856 1.37 -6.63 19.72
N PHE A 857 0.48 -7.54 19.32
CA PHE A 857 -0.93 -7.59 19.75
C PHE A 857 -1.26 -8.97 20.30
N TRP A 858 -1.56 -9.06 21.60
CA TRP A 858 -1.88 -10.33 22.24
C TRP A 858 -3.27 -10.34 22.87
N LEU A 859 -4.05 -11.37 22.57
CA LEU A 859 -5.35 -11.66 23.15
C LEU A 859 -5.28 -12.98 23.94
N LEU A 860 -5.37 -12.89 25.27
CA LEU A 860 -5.31 -14.05 26.16
C LEU A 860 -6.71 -14.35 26.70
N ILE A 861 -7.20 -15.56 26.43
CA ILE A 861 -8.50 -16.07 26.89
C ILE A 861 -8.22 -17.04 28.05
N HIS A 862 -8.86 -16.85 29.21
CA HIS A 862 -8.65 -17.73 30.36
C HIS A 862 -9.98 -18.20 30.95
N GLU A 863 -10.18 -19.52 31.04
CA GLU A 863 -11.28 -20.14 31.76
C GLU A 863 -10.92 -20.24 33.24
N ASN A 864 -11.71 -19.64 34.13
CA ASN A 864 -11.47 -19.60 35.58
C ASN A 864 -10.26 -18.76 36.00
N PHE A 865 -10.19 -17.51 35.55
CA PHE A 865 -9.40 -16.54 36.29
C PHE A 865 -10.16 -16.26 37.59
N ASN A 866 -9.76 -16.90 38.71
CA ASN A 866 -10.29 -16.48 40.02
C ASN A 866 -10.07 -14.98 40.11
N GLU A 867 -11.10 -14.23 40.49
CA GLU A 867 -11.09 -12.77 40.66
C GLU A 867 -10.01 -12.37 41.67
N ASP A 868 -8.77 -12.34 41.22
CA ASP A 868 -7.63 -11.92 42.02
C ASP A 868 -7.62 -10.40 41.92
N GLN A 869 -8.21 -9.77 42.92
CA GLN A 869 -8.32 -8.32 43.09
C GLN A 869 -6.97 -7.61 42.86
N SER A 870 -5.87 -8.33 43.15
CA SER A 870 -4.49 -7.93 42.89
C SER A 870 -4.20 -7.61 41.41
N LEU A 871 -4.82 -8.30 40.45
CA LEU A 871 -4.54 -8.10 39.02
C LEU A 871 -5.12 -6.77 38.49
N TYR A 872 -6.29 -6.38 38.99
CA TYR A 872 -6.89 -5.08 38.70
C TYR A 872 -6.10 -3.92 39.33
N GLU A 873 -5.63 -4.10 40.56
CA GLU A 873 -4.74 -3.15 41.24
C GLU A 873 -3.40 -2.97 40.51
N LEU A 874 -2.88 -4.05 39.91
CA LEU A 874 -1.62 -4.07 39.18
C LEU A 874 -1.69 -3.49 37.76
N LEU A 875 -2.82 -3.63 37.06
CA LEU A 875 -2.97 -3.16 35.69
C LEU A 875 -3.53 -1.74 35.56
N GLY A 876 -4.24 -1.24 36.59
CA GLY A 876 -4.89 0.07 36.58
C GLY A 876 -6.40 -0.03 36.27
N PRO A 877 -7.13 1.11 36.23
CA PRO A 877 -8.59 1.11 36.07
C PRO A 877 -9.02 0.49 34.73
N GLN A 878 -10.10 -0.29 34.78
CA GLN A 878 -10.68 -0.99 33.64
C GLN A 878 -11.37 -0.01 32.67
N PHE A 879 -11.05 -0.09 31.38
CA PHE A 879 -11.88 0.47 30.32
C PHE A 879 -12.84 -0.62 29.85
N VAL A 880 -14.13 -0.47 30.13
CA VAL A 880 -15.18 -1.38 29.64
C VAL A 880 -15.74 -0.79 28.35
N SER A 881 -15.56 -1.49 27.22
CA SER A 881 -16.42 -1.30 26.05
C SER A 881 -17.55 -2.31 26.16
N ASP A 882 -18.79 -1.83 26.14
CA ASP A 882 -20.00 -2.66 26.19
C ASP A 882 -19.93 -3.81 25.16
N GLU A 883 -20.12 -5.05 25.59
CA GLU A 883 -21.10 -6.00 25.02
C GLU A 883 -21.08 -7.38 25.74
N GLU A 884 -22.32 -7.85 25.95
CA GLU A 884 -22.91 -9.14 26.33
C GLU A 884 -22.12 -10.28 27.01
N GLY A 885 -22.80 -10.86 28.01
CA GLY A 885 -22.31 -11.88 28.93
C GLY A 885 -22.03 -13.24 28.31
N HIS A 886 -20.74 -13.59 28.29
CA HIS A 886 -20.25 -14.94 28.47
C HIS A 886 -19.20 -14.93 29.58
N ASN A 887 -19.13 -15.99 30.41
CA ASN A 887 -18.19 -16.12 31.55
C ASN A 887 -16.72 -16.32 31.11
N GLU A 888 -16.24 -15.60 30.10
CA GLU A 888 -14.86 -15.64 29.61
C GLU A 888 -14.13 -14.34 29.97
N PHE A 889 -13.03 -14.46 30.73
CA PHE A 889 -12.14 -13.33 30.97
C PHE A 889 -11.20 -13.14 29.77
N ARG A 890 -11.30 -11.98 29.11
CA ARG A 890 -10.45 -11.59 27.97
C ARG A 890 -9.46 -10.52 28.39
N ILE A 891 -8.17 -10.79 28.24
CA ILE A 891 -7.10 -9.82 28.45
C ILE A 891 -6.54 -9.42 27.09
N THR A 892 -6.79 -8.18 26.68
CA THR A 892 -6.19 -7.58 25.50
C THR A 892 -4.99 -6.74 25.91
N ILE A 893 -3.82 -7.03 25.34
CA ILE A 893 -2.59 -6.25 25.57
C ILE A 893 -2.07 -5.78 24.22
N GLY A 894 -2.10 -4.47 23.99
CA GLY A 894 -1.59 -3.81 22.81
C GLY A 894 -0.88 -2.50 23.17
N LYS A 895 -0.08 -1.95 22.25
CA LYS A 895 0.61 -0.65 22.49
C LYS A 895 -0.36 0.52 22.73
N ASP A 896 -1.58 0.41 22.23
CA ASP A 896 -2.63 1.45 22.32
C ASP A 896 -3.84 1.04 23.20
N ALA A 897 -3.76 -0.09 23.93
CA ALA A 897 -4.86 -0.65 24.74
C ALA A 897 -4.68 -0.42 26.25
#